data_AF-A0A946QTP3-F1
#
_entry.id   AF-A0A946QTP3-F1
#
_cell.length_a   1.000
_cell.length_b   1.000
_cell.length_c   1.000
_cell.angle_alpha   90.00
_cell.angle_beta   90.00
_cell.angle_gamma   90.00
#
_symmetry.space_group_name_H-M   'P 1'
#
loop_
_entity.id
_entity.type
_entity.pdbx_description
1 polymer ?
#
loop_
_entity_poly.entity_id
_entity_poly.type
_entity_poly.pdbx_seq_one_letter_code
_entity_poly.pdbx_strand_id
1 'polypeptide(L)'
;MKAKLFFIISFLIVSTYSFSKENKGIFVDFNQTKKVKIHIQKQDKNFMPAYNSLIEKAKLAMEEGPFSVMDKKRTPPSGNKHDYLSMGPYWWPDPSEPNGLPYMRKDGERNPETSGDNVDRTSSRNLFANVEILGWAYYFSGDEKYAKKTLELLETWFVDPKTKMNPNLNYAQGIPGICEGRGIGIIDWSRINSLISSIQILEADNLISTSSKQKLQLWFEDYFTWLHTHDYGKFEDDYFNNHGTWFDVQAVGIALWLGKTEMAKERLNKKTKHRIATQIEPDGSQPHELARTKSLGYSTMNLRGFYHLANMGQNLGIDLWNFETEDGRGIIKAFDFLAPFASGNKKWEWPQITDFKSSMESLKINFHVGALKTGNNEYLKIAQSIDQSETNLEILLYPHFQQKKRPNILFIAVDDLRTEINSFGAKHMHTPNLDRLAKQGMIFERAYCQQAVCAPSRNSLMTGLRPDALGIYDLYTFFRKKVPDVITLPQHFINNGYHAESMGKIYHLGHGNSDDKLSWSIPSWSRNSEIKKFKKISRGDTIGLERDFPTINDKKLPWYCSNEPEENMTDAMTANQAVKRIKILKDSAFFLAVGFVKPHLPFVAPKKYWDLYDPTKIEIPKRQVPKNMPDLALHQFGELRKYHGIPASGPLDDETSKNLIHGYYAAVSMIDAQVGKLLDALEENNLTENTIVVLWGDHGWKLGDYGGWCKHTNFEMDTNAPLFISVPWMDKGLKTKSLAEFVDIYPTLCDLAGLEKPIHLEGQSLVPVLKDPQVEVNKVAISQYPRGKSLDYDRKSEIMGYSIRTENYRFTRWQKYENPNEVVAVELYDHSKSKVAEKNLTSDEKYVGKIEELNKLMDKELGKYKILKSK
;
A
#
# COMPACT_ATOMS: atom_id res chain seq x y z
N MET A 1 16.00 34.12 -49.28
CA MET A 1 14.65 34.09 -48.68
C MET A 1 14.58 32.88 -47.77
N LYS A 2 14.18 33.12 -46.52
CA LYS A 2 14.30 32.24 -45.34
C LYS A 2 13.19 31.20 -45.29
N ALA A 3 13.47 30.01 -44.75
CA ALA A 3 12.85 29.50 -43.52
C ALA A 3 13.38 28.08 -43.21
N LYS A 4 14.34 27.99 -42.28
CA LYS A 4 14.66 26.76 -41.55
C LYS A 4 13.73 26.69 -40.34
N LEU A 5 12.95 25.62 -40.24
CA LEU A 5 12.07 25.32 -39.12
C LEU A 5 12.93 24.91 -37.91
N PHE A 6 13.05 25.77 -36.91
CA PHE A 6 13.64 25.42 -35.62
C PHE A 6 12.55 24.77 -34.75
N PHE A 7 12.71 23.49 -34.45
CA PHE A 7 11.99 22.84 -33.35
C PHE A 7 12.65 23.29 -32.04
N ILE A 8 12.03 24.23 -31.33
CA ILE A 8 12.40 24.56 -29.95
C ILE A 8 11.81 23.46 -29.07
N ILE A 9 12.63 22.47 -28.74
CA ILE A 9 12.36 21.55 -27.63
C ILE A 9 12.53 22.36 -26.36
N SER A 10 11.41 22.77 -25.76
CA SER A 10 11.37 23.38 -24.44
C SER A 10 11.70 22.29 -23.44
N PHE A 11 12.95 22.23 -22.99
CA PHE A 11 13.34 21.46 -21.81
C PHE A 11 12.62 22.07 -20.60
N LEU A 12 11.56 21.42 -20.14
CA LEU A 12 11.05 21.60 -18.79
C LEU A 12 12.15 21.12 -17.84
N ILE A 13 12.96 22.07 -17.36
CA ILE A 13 13.86 21.85 -16.23
C ILE A 13 12.94 21.64 -15.03
N VAL A 14 12.64 20.37 -14.74
CA VAL A 14 12.15 19.98 -13.41
C VAL A 14 13.33 20.19 -12.48
N SER A 15 13.34 21.33 -11.78
CA SER A 15 14.31 21.56 -10.72
C SER A 15 14.19 20.41 -9.73
N THR A 16 15.24 19.61 -9.60
CA THR A 16 15.37 18.62 -8.53
C THR A 16 15.52 19.38 -7.22
N TYR A 17 14.38 19.72 -6.61
CA TYR A 17 14.34 20.17 -5.24
C TYR A 17 14.84 19.03 -4.36
N SER A 18 15.89 19.33 -3.60
CA SER A 18 16.33 18.53 -2.47
C SER A 18 15.13 18.22 -1.57
N PHE A 19 14.97 16.95 -1.18
CA PHE A 19 13.92 16.48 -0.27
C PHE A 19 14.03 17.23 1.07
N SER A 20 13.29 18.34 1.21
CA SER A 20 13.01 18.95 2.50
C SER A 20 11.80 18.24 3.12
N LYS A 21 11.84 18.03 4.44
CA LYS A 21 10.77 17.40 5.25
C LYS A 21 9.37 17.73 4.70
N GLU A 22 8.56 16.69 4.47
CA GLU A 22 7.16 16.82 4.09
C GLU A 22 6.45 17.89 4.92
N ASN A 23 6.01 18.98 4.29
CA ASN A 23 5.16 19.98 4.93
C ASN A 23 3.76 19.38 5.10
N LYS A 24 3.39 18.98 6.32
CA LYS A 24 2.13 18.30 6.63
C LYS A 24 0.93 19.25 6.83
N GLY A 25 1.13 20.57 6.83
CA GLY A 25 0.09 21.54 7.21
C GLY A 25 -0.33 21.41 8.69
N ILE A 26 -0.81 22.50 9.31
CA ILE A 26 -1.22 22.48 10.73
C ILE A 26 -2.62 21.90 10.89
N PHE A 27 -3.60 22.47 10.19
CA PHE A 27 -5.01 22.07 10.28
C PHE A 27 -5.44 21.04 9.23
N VAL A 28 -4.83 21.10 8.04
CA VAL A 28 -5.16 20.27 6.87
C VAL A 28 -3.91 19.53 6.41
N ASP A 29 -4.05 18.25 6.11
CA ASP A 29 -2.94 17.39 5.65
C ASP A 29 -2.58 17.70 4.19
N PHE A 30 -1.51 18.48 4.01
CA PHE A 30 -1.04 18.87 2.67
C PHE A 30 -0.58 17.69 1.81
N ASN A 31 -0.25 16.54 2.39
CA ASN A 31 0.08 15.35 1.61
C ASN A 31 -1.17 14.75 0.94
N GLN A 32 -2.34 14.83 1.58
CA GLN A 32 -3.59 14.37 0.96
C GLN A 32 -4.08 15.35 -0.10
N THR A 33 -4.03 16.66 0.17
CA THR A 33 -4.46 17.67 -0.81
C THR A 33 -3.55 17.70 -2.05
N LYS A 34 -2.25 17.37 -1.93
CA LYS A 34 -1.37 17.14 -3.08
C LYS A 34 -1.88 16.02 -4.00
N LYS A 35 -2.36 14.91 -3.43
CA LYS A 35 -2.97 13.84 -4.22
C LYS A 35 -4.22 14.33 -4.93
N VAL A 36 -5.10 15.05 -4.24
CA VAL A 36 -6.31 15.65 -4.84
C VAL A 36 -5.95 16.56 -6.02
N LYS A 37 -4.90 17.38 -5.89
CA LYS A 37 -4.40 18.24 -6.98
C LYS A 37 -4.05 17.42 -8.24
N ILE A 38 -3.38 16.26 -8.08
CA ILE A 38 -3.09 15.35 -9.19
C ILE A 38 -4.38 14.77 -9.80
N HIS A 39 -5.37 14.44 -8.98
CA HIS A 39 -6.67 13.94 -9.46
C HIS A 39 -7.48 15.01 -10.22
N ILE A 40 -7.48 16.26 -9.74
CA ILE A 40 -8.08 17.40 -10.46
C ILE A 40 -7.39 17.60 -11.81
N GLN A 41 -6.06 17.53 -11.88
CA GLN A 41 -5.31 17.61 -13.14
C GLN A 41 -5.71 16.50 -14.14
N LYS A 42 -6.12 15.33 -13.62
CA LYS A 42 -6.63 14.20 -14.41
C LYS A 42 -8.13 14.24 -14.68
N GLN A 43 -8.82 15.33 -14.33
CA GLN A 43 -10.27 15.49 -14.48
C GLN A 43 -11.07 14.39 -13.76
N ASP A 44 -10.61 13.98 -12.57
CA ASP A 44 -11.32 12.98 -11.76
C ASP A 44 -12.70 13.50 -11.34
N LYS A 45 -13.75 12.80 -11.78
CA LYS A 45 -15.15 13.15 -11.55
C LYS A 45 -15.49 13.30 -10.06
N ASN A 46 -14.77 12.61 -9.17
CA ASN A 46 -15.02 12.68 -7.73
C ASN A 46 -14.60 14.02 -7.10
N PHE A 47 -13.68 14.77 -7.74
CA PHE A 47 -13.13 16.01 -7.19
C PHE A 47 -13.46 17.26 -8.02
N MET A 48 -13.75 17.09 -9.31
CA MET A 48 -13.97 18.20 -10.23
C MET A 48 -15.09 19.17 -9.84
N PRO A 49 -16.25 18.73 -9.33
CA PRO A 49 -17.32 19.69 -9.03
C PRO A 49 -16.99 20.52 -7.76
N ALA A 50 -16.13 20.02 -6.87
CA ALA A 50 -15.76 20.70 -5.62
C ALA A 50 -14.72 21.75 -5.95
N TYR A 51 -13.79 21.36 -6.82
CA TYR A 51 -12.87 22.27 -7.46
C TYR A 51 -13.61 23.38 -8.23
N ASN A 52 -14.57 23.05 -9.09
CA ASN A 52 -15.31 24.05 -9.86
C ASN A 52 -16.07 25.02 -8.95
N SER A 53 -16.76 24.52 -7.91
CA SER A 53 -17.44 25.38 -6.94
C SER A 53 -16.48 26.27 -6.16
N LEU A 54 -15.31 25.76 -5.77
CA LEU A 54 -14.26 26.56 -5.14
C LEU A 54 -13.83 27.71 -6.06
N ILE A 55 -13.61 27.44 -7.35
CA ILE A 55 -13.21 28.46 -8.32
C ILE A 55 -14.30 29.51 -8.54
N GLU A 56 -15.58 29.12 -8.62
CA GLU A 56 -16.67 30.10 -8.72
C GLU A 56 -16.78 30.98 -7.47
N LYS A 57 -16.66 30.40 -6.28
CA LYS A 57 -16.62 31.16 -5.02
C LYS A 57 -15.41 32.10 -4.98
N ALA A 58 -14.26 31.67 -5.48
CA ALA A 58 -13.06 32.48 -5.54
C ALA A 58 -13.21 33.68 -6.47
N LYS A 59 -13.91 33.53 -7.61
CA LYS A 59 -14.24 34.66 -8.48
C LYS A 59 -15.08 35.71 -7.77
N LEU A 60 -16.07 35.30 -6.98
CA LEU A 60 -16.87 36.25 -6.18
C LEU A 60 -16.03 36.92 -5.09
N ALA A 61 -15.20 36.15 -4.37
CA ALA A 61 -14.33 36.67 -3.33
C ALA A 61 -13.27 37.67 -3.83
N MET A 62 -12.92 37.64 -5.13
CA MET A 62 -12.02 38.62 -5.74
C MET A 62 -12.62 40.04 -5.80
N GLU A 63 -13.95 40.14 -5.86
CA GLU A 63 -14.69 41.41 -5.97
C GLU A 63 -15.04 42.02 -4.59
N GLU A 64 -14.64 41.35 -3.50
CA GLU A 64 -14.94 41.78 -2.14
C GLU A 64 -13.70 42.28 -1.39
N GLY A 65 -13.93 43.16 -0.41
CA GLY A 65 -12.87 43.77 0.40
C GLY A 65 -12.02 44.79 -0.38
N PRO A 66 -10.82 45.15 0.13
CA PRO A 66 -10.22 44.62 1.35
C PRO A 66 -10.99 45.07 2.60
N PHE A 67 -10.91 44.26 3.65
CA PHE A 67 -11.66 44.48 4.91
C PHE A 67 -10.74 45.09 5.97
N SER A 68 -11.28 45.95 6.83
CA SER A 68 -10.53 46.52 7.96
C SER A 68 -11.44 46.77 9.17
N VAL A 69 -10.85 46.73 10.36
CA VAL A 69 -11.48 47.27 11.57
C VAL A 69 -11.74 48.78 11.48
N MET A 70 -11.18 49.48 10.49
CA MET A 70 -11.43 50.89 10.27
C MET A 70 -12.77 51.15 9.57
N ASP A 71 -13.42 50.12 9.05
CA ASP A 71 -14.68 50.23 8.29
C ASP A 71 -15.90 50.44 9.19
N LYS A 72 -15.83 49.99 10.45
CA LYS A 72 -16.94 50.17 11.39
C LYS A 72 -17.27 51.64 11.62
N LYS A 73 -18.56 51.95 11.75
CA LYS A 73 -19.06 53.29 12.09
C LYS A 73 -18.85 53.63 13.56
N ARG A 74 -18.98 52.65 14.46
CA ARG A 74 -18.81 52.87 15.91
C ARG A 74 -17.33 52.85 16.28
N THR A 75 -16.93 53.82 17.09
CA THR A 75 -15.61 53.80 17.74
C THR A 75 -15.67 52.92 18.99
N PRO A 76 -14.72 52.00 19.22
CA PRO A 76 -14.64 51.23 20.46
C PRO A 76 -14.52 52.14 21.70
N PRO A 77 -14.88 51.64 22.90
CA PRO A 77 -14.74 52.39 24.15
C PRO A 77 -13.33 52.95 24.42
N SER A 78 -12.28 52.34 23.88
CA SER A 78 -10.90 52.88 23.94
C SER A 78 -10.71 54.24 23.27
N GLY A 79 -11.62 54.64 22.39
CA GLY A 79 -11.41 55.74 21.45
C GLY A 79 -10.51 55.39 20.26
N ASN A 80 -9.96 54.18 20.21
CA ASN A 80 -9.07 53.74 19.14
C ASN A 80 -9.80 52.84 18.14
N LYS A 81 -9.95 53.32 16.90
CA LYS A 81 -10.66 52.59 15.84
C LYS A 81 -9.94 51.29 15.39
N HIS A 82 -8.64 51.16 15.68
CA HIS A 82 -7.89 49.92 15.43
C HIS A 82 -8.26 48.77 16.38
N ASP A 83 -8.96 49.03 17.48
CA ASP A 83 -9.43 47.95 18.34
C ASP A 83 -10.66 47.26 17.74
N TYR A 84 -10.68 45.93 17.86
CA TYR A 84 -11.80 45.12 17.38
C TYR A 84 -13.04 45.33 18.25
N LEU A 85 -14.16 45.64 17.62
CA LEU A 85 -15.45 45.83 18.28
C LEU A 85 -16.47 44.81 17.76
N SER A 86 -17.08 44.07 18.66
CA SER A 86 -18.31 43.35 18.40
C SER A 86 -19.26 43.45 19.59
N MET A 87 -20.54 43.16 19.36
CA MET A 87 -21.56 43.30 20.40
C MET A 87 -22.25 41.98 20.69
N GLY A 88 -22.72 41.83 21.94
CA GLY A 88 -23.55 40.71 22.34
C GLY A 88 -24.79 40.61 21.44
N PRO A 89 -25.00 39.50 20.71
CA PRO A 89 -25.98 39.44 19.61
C PRO A 89 -27.43 39.65 20.07
N TYR A 90 -27.74 39.39 21.33
CA TYR A 90 -29.10 39.34 21.90
C TYR A 90 -29.40 40.51 22.84
N TRP A 91 -28.65 41.60 22.72
CA TRP A 91 -28.78 42.77 23.60
C TRP A 91 -29.30 43.95 22.79
N TRP A 92 -30.36 44.58 23.28
CA TRP A 92 -31.12 45.63 22.59
C TRP A 92 -31.20 46.88 23.47
N PRO A 93 -31.30 48.09 22.87
CA PRO A 93 -31.63 49.28 23.63
C PRO A 93 -32.90 49.09 24.46
N ASP A 94 -32.87 49.49 25.72
CA ASP A 94 -34.05 49.44 26.59
C ASP A 94 -34.98 50.63 26.26
N PRO A 95 -36.18 50.41 25.70
CA PRO A 95 -37.08 51.50 25.32
C PRO A 95 -37.65 52.26 26.53
N SER A 96 -37.49 51.74 27.75
CA SER A 96 -37.90 52.42 28.98
C SER A 96 -36.89 53.45 29.49
N GLU A 97 -35.66 53.43 28.98
CA GLU A 97 -34.57 54.32 29.40
C GLU A 97 -34.33 55.45 28.38
N PRO A 98 -34.12 56.73 28.79
CA PRO A 98 -34.03 57.88 27.88
C PRO A 98 -32.90 57.79 26.83
N ASN A 99 -31.85 57.03 27.12
CA ASN A 99 -30.71 56.81 26.23
C ASN A 99 -30.60 55.35 25.76
N GLY A 100 -31.60 54.51 26.06
CA GLY A 100 -31.60 53.09 25.72
C GLY A 100 -30.60 52.23 26.51
N LEU A 101 -29.97 52.76 27.57
CA LEU A 101 -28.96 52.07 28.37
C LEU A 101 -29.44 51.83 29.81
N PRO A 102 -29.06 50.71 30.46
CA PRO A 102 -28.29 49.60 29.89
C PRO A 102 -29.10 48.80 28.87
N TYR A 103 -28.43 48.15 27.92
CA TYR A 103 -29.15 47.28 26.98
C TYR A 103 -29.84 46.13 27.73
N MET A 104 -31.03 45.73 27.28
CA MET A 104 -31.77 44.59 27.80
C MET A 104 -31.57 43.35 26.92
N ARG A 105 -31.57 42.15 27.53
CA ARG A 105 -31.39 40.88 26.82
C ARG A 105 -32.71 40.39 26.24
N LYS A 106 -32.74 40.10 24.93
CA LYS A 106 -33.82 39.40 24.22
C LYS A 106 -33.26 38.12 23.60
N ASP A 107 -33.35 37.02 24.34
CA ASP A 107 -32.71 35.77 23.93
C ASP A 107 -33.27 35.24 22.60
N GLY A 108 -32.40 34.77 21.72
CA GLY A 108 -32.78 34.33 20.37
C GLY A 108 -33.06 35.45 19.35
N GLU A 109 -33.38 36.66 19.78
CA GLU A 109 -33.65 37.82 18.91
C GLU A 109 -32.38 38.63 18.64
N ARG A 110 -31.83 38.50 17.43
CA ARG A 110 -30.56 39.15 17.09
C ARG A 110 -30.74 40.64 16.80
N ASN A 111 -30.05 41.49 17.54
CA ASN A 111 -30.01 42.94 17.30
C ASN A 111 -29.23 43.24 15.99
N PRO A 112 -29.83 43.91 14.99
CA PRO A 112 -29.16 44.25 13.73
C PRO A 112 -27.92 45.14 13.91
N GLU A 113 -27.84 45.94 14.99
CA GLU A 113 -26.64 46.73 15.32
C GLU A 113 -25.40 45.86 15.57
N THR A 114 -25.58 44.56 15.85
CA THR A 114 -24.50 43.59 16.09
C THR A 114 -23.91 43.03 14.79
N SER A 115 -24.24 43.64 13.65
CA SER A 115 -23.86 43.23 12.30
C SER A 115 -23.78 44.43 11.35
N GLY A 116 -23.47 44.18 10.08
CA GLY A 116 -23.25 45.23 9.08
C GLY A 116 -21.97 46.01 9.36
N ASP A 117 -22.02 47.31 9.06
CA ASP A 117 -20.93 48.28 9.18
C ASP A 117 -20.91 49.00 10.54
N ASN A 118 -21.74 48.58 11.50
CA ASN A 118 -21.73 49.17 12.85
C ASN A 118 -20.58 48.63 13.72
N VAL A 119 -20.12 47.40 13.45
CA VAL A 119 -19.13 46.64 14.23
C VAL A 119 -18.29 45.75 13.30
N ASP A 120 -17.18 45.20 13.80
CA ASP A 120 -16.20 44.47 12.97
C ASP A 120 -16.57 43.01 12.67
N ARG A 121 -17.63 42.50 13.29
CA ARG A 121 -18.00 41.08 13.22
C ARG A 121 -18.32 40.61 11.80
N THR A 122 -18.93 41.46 10.97
CA THR A 122 -19.23 41.13 9.57
C THR A 122 -17.94 41.12 8.75
N SER A 123 -17.14 42.18 8.84
CA SER A 123 -15.87 42.33 8.11
C SER A 123 -14.89 41.21 8.43
N SER A 124 -14.72 40.84 9.71
CA SER A 124 -13.86 39.73 10.12
C SER A 124 -14.34 38.37 9.59
N ARG A 125 -15.65 38.12 9.56
CA ARG A 125 -16.20 36.88 8.98
C ARG A 125 -15.96 36.79 7.48
N ASN A 126 -16.15 37.89 6.76
CA ASN A 126 -15.90 37.96 5.33
C ASN A 126 -14.41 37.81 5.03
N LEU A 127 -13.53 38.43 5.83
CA LEU A 127 -12.08 38.22 5.75
C LEU A 127 -11.73 36.74 5.87
N PHE A 128 -12.18 36.06 6.94
CA PHE A 128 -11.85 34.64 7.15
C PHE A 128 -12.36 33.76 6.01
N ALA A 129 -13.58 34.01 5.53
CA ALA A 129 -14.15 33.27 4.41
C ALA A 129 -13.36 33.48 3.10
N ASN A 130 -13.05 34.73 2.77
CA ASN A 130 -12.40 35.05 1.50
C ASN A 130 -10.94 34.61 1.49
N VAL A 131 -10.21 34.76 2.60
CA VAL A 131 -8.84 34.25 2.73
C VAL A 131 -8.79 32.73 2.59
N GLU A 132 -9.76 31.99 3.13
CA GLU A 132 -9.85 30.54 2.96
C GLU A 132 -10.12 30.15 1.51
N ILE A 133 -11.15 30.73 0.91
CA ILE A 133 -11.58 30.43 -0.47
C ILE A 133 -10.45 30.76 -1.44
N LEU A 134 -9.88 31.95 -1.37
CA LEU A 134 -8.82 32.41 -2.28
C LEU A 134 -7.53 31.63 -2.09
N GLY A 135 -7.14 31.34 -0.84
CA GLY A 135 -5.94 30.55 -0.52
C GLY A 135 -6.01 29.14 -1.11
N TRP A 136 -7.12 28.43 -0.89
CA TRP A 136 -7.32 27.09 -1.47
C TRP A 136 -7.53 27.12 -2.99
N ALA A 137 -8.19 28.15 -3.53
CA ALA A 137 -8.34 28.31 -4.97
C ALA A 137 -6.99 28.49 -5.66
N TYR A 138 -6.08 29.27 -5.08
CA TYR A 138 -4.69 29.33 -5.54
C TYR A 138 -4.02 27.95 -5.44
N TYR A 139 -4.08 27.30 -4.28
CA TYR A 139 -3.41 26.02 -4.06
C TYR A 139 -3.76 24.96 -5.11
N PHE A 140 -5.04 24.81 -5.45
CA PHE A 140 -5.51 23.82 -6.41
C PHE A 140 -5.38 24.27 -7.88
N SER A 141 -5.58 25.56 -8.19
CA SER A 141 -5.53 26.05 -9.59
C SER A 141 -4.14 26.48 -10.05
N GLY A 142 -3.29 26.93 -9.14
CA GLY A 142 -2.03 27.62 -9.46
C GLY A 142 -2.21 29.06 -9.97
N ASP A 143 -3.42 29.61 -9.97
CA ASP A 143 -3.67 30.97 -10.45
C ASP A 143 -3.27 32.02 -9.39
N GLU A 144 -2.13 32.68 -9.63
CA GLU A 144 -1.51 33.64 -8.71
C GLU A 144 -2.42 34.82 -8.32
N LYS A 145 -3.46 35.15 -9.10
CA LYS A 145 -4.35 36.27 -8.75
C LYS A 145 -5.04 36.06 -7.41
N TYR A 146 -5.40 34.81 -7.10
CA TYR A 146 -6.03 34.46 -5.84
C TYR A 146 -5.04 34.56 -4.67
N ALA A 147 -3.78 34.17 -4.87
CA ALA A 147 -2.74 34.36 -3.87
C ALA A 147 -2.46 35.84 -3.59
N LYS A 148 -2.39 36.67 -4.63
CA LYS A 148 -2.19 38.13 -4.50
C LYS A 148 -3.31 38.76 -3.69
N LYS A 149 -4.58 38.45 -4.00
CA LYS A 149 -5.72 38.96 -3.22
C LYS A 149 -5.73 38.42 -1.79
N THR A 150 -5.38 37.15 -1.58
CA THR A 150 -5.22 36.58 -0.23
C THR A 150 -4.21 37.36 0.61
N LEU A 151 -3.04 37.69 0.02
CA LEU A 151 -2.01 38.47 0.69
C LEU A 151 -2.47 39.91 0.95
N GLU A 152 -3.15 40.57 0.01
CA GLU A 152 -3.73 41.92 0.17
C GLU A 152 -4.69 41.97 1.37
N LEU A 153 -5.59 40.98 1.49
CA LEU A 153 -6.54 40.89 2.59
C LEU A 153 -5.84 40.70 3.95
N LEU A 154 -4.83 39.84 4.00
CA LEU A 154 -4.02 39.62 5.20
C LEU A 154 -3.23 40.89 5.59
N GLU A 155 -2.56 41.53 4.63
CA GLU A 155 -1.77 42.72 4.91
C GLU A 155 -2.64 43.91 5.35
N THR A 156 -3.81 44.09 4.73
CA THR A 156 -4.75 45.16 5.12
C THR A 156 -5.23 44.98 6.56
N TRP A 157 -5.60 43.77 6.97
CA TRP A 157 -6.14 43.53 8.30
C TRP A 157 -5.09 43.49 9.41
N PHE A 158 -3.87 43.02 9.11
CA PHE A 158 -2.89 42.70 10.15
C PHE A 158 -1.62 43.54 10.12
N VAL A 159 -1.25 44.10 8.97
CA VAL A 159 0.09 44.62 8.73
C VAL A 159 0.10 46.14 8.49
N ASP A 160 -0.78 46.64 7.62
CA ASP A 160 -0.78 48.05 7.23
C ASP A 160 -1.14 48.94 8.46
N PRO A 161 -0.24 49.84 8.91
CA PRO A 161 -0.50 50.70 10.06
C PRO A 161 -1.77 51.54 9.97
N LYS A 162 -2.28 51.84 8.76
CA LYS A 162 -3.49 52.64 8.55
C LYS A 162 -4.77 51.84 8.78
N THR A 163 -4.72 50.52 8.64
CA THR A 163 -5.92 49.66 8.60
C THR A 163 -5.86 48.48 9.56
N LYS A 164 -4.69 48.18 10.14
CA LYS A 164 -4.48 46.98 10.95
C LYS A 164 -5.37 46.95 12.18
N MET A 165 -5.80 45.76 12.56
CA MET A 165 -6.39 45.49 13.86
C MET A 165 -5.30 45.45 14.94
N ASN A 166 -5.58 45.97 16.13
CA ASN A 166 -4.72 45.73 17.30
C ASN A 166 -4.85 44.27 17.77
N PRO A 167 -3.76 43.62 18.22
CA PRO A 167 -3.73 42.18 18.51
C PRO A 167 -4.40 41.81 19.85
N ASN A 168 -5.67 42.18 20.03
CA ASN A 168 -6.48 41.87 21.20
C ASN A 168 -7.98 41.86 20.86
N LEU A 169 -8.79 41.28 21.75
CA LEU A 169 -10.26 41.29 21.65
C LEU A 169 -10.91 41.95 22.87
N ASN A 170 -10.33 43.06 23.36
CA ASN A 170 -10.79 43.75 24.56
C ASN A 170 -12.25 44.23 24.47
N TYR A 171 -12.75 44.52 23.26
CA TYR A 171 -14.11 45.02 23.04
C TYR A 171 -14.97 44.04 22.22
N ALA A 172 -14.63 42.75 22.27
CA ALA A 172 -15.43 41.71 21.65
C ALA A 172 -16.66 41.38 22.51
N GLN A 173 -17.79 41.29 21.83
CA GLN A 173 -19.13 41.05 22.38
C GLN A 173 -19.50 41.91 23.59
N GLY A 174 -19.05 43.17 23.61
CA GLY A 174 -19.47 44.17 24.60
C GLY A 174 -20.99 44.36 24.61
N ILE A 175 -21.50 44.87 25.72
CA ILE A 175 -22.92 45.18 25.92
C ILE A 175 -23.01 46.63 26.39
N PRO A 176 -23.55 47.55 25.57
CA PRO A 176 -23.65 48.95 25.93
C PRO A 176 -24.37 49.16 27.27
N GLY A 177 -23.75 49.96 28.14
CA GLY A 177 -24.23 50.23 29.49
C GLY A 177 -24.01 49.11 30.52
N ILE A 178 -23.39 47.99 30.14
CA ILE A 178 -23.12 46.86 31.06
C ILE A 178 -21.63 46.51 31.10
N CYS A 179 -21.01 46.25 29.95
CA CYS A 179 -19.60 45.90 29.87
C CYS A 179 -19.00 46.23 28.51
N GLU A 180 -17.75 46.67 28.48
CA GLU A 180 -17.08 47.10 27.24
C GLU A 180 -16.65 45.93 26.34
N GLY A 181 -16.41 44.75 26.92
CA GLY A 181 -16.12 43.49 26.23
C GLY A 181 -16.29 42.32 27.18
N ARG A 182 -16.16 41.09 26.68
CA ARG A 182 -16.32 39.87 27.48
C ARG A 182 -15.39 38.77 27.01
N GLY A 183 -14.98 37.90 27.95
CA GLY A 183 -14.21 36.68 27.70
C GLY A 183 -14.74 35.91 26.50
N ILE A 184 -15.99 35.42 26.58
CA ILE A 184 -16.73 34.70 25.50
C ILE A 184 -16.76 35.40 24.13
N GLY A 185 -16.31 36.65 24.02
CA GLY A 185 -16.13 37.33 22.75
C GLY A 185 -15.02 36.75 21.88
N ILE A 186 -14.06 36.01 22.44
CA ILE A 186 -12.94 35.42 21.69
C ILE A 186 -13.44 34.39 20.66
N ILE A 187 -14.63 33.80 20.86
CA ILE A 187 -15.27 32.92 19.87
C ILE A 187 -15.52 33.59 18.51
N ASP A 188 -15.59 34.92 18.42
CA ASP A 188 -15.71 35.61 17.14
C ASP A 188 -14.52 35.30 16.20
N TRP A 189 -13.40 34.82 16.77
CA TRP A 189 -12.18 34.40 16.09
C TRP A 189 -12.01 32.87 15.95
N SER A 190 -13.09 32.10 16.17
CA SER A 190 -13.09 30.63 16.02
C SER A 190 -12.59 30.14 14.64
N ARG A 191 -12.64 30.95 13.57
CA ARG A 191 -12.14 30.58 12.23
C ARG A 191 -10.67 30.92 11.97
N ILE A 192 -9.84 31.01 13.01
CA ILE A 192 -8.40 31.28 12.85
C ILE A 192 -7.68 30.26 11.95
N ASN A 193 -8.19 29.02 11.89
CA ASN A 193 -7.66 27.95 11.06
C ASN A 193 -7.59 28.36 9.58
N SER A 194 -8.60 29.09 9.10
CA SER A 194 -8.67 29.62 7.74
C SER A 194 -7.49 30.55 7.43
N LEU A 195 -7.10 31.40 8.38
CA LEU A 195 -5.96 32.30 8.22
C LEU A 195 -4.63 31.55 8.19
N ILE A 196 -4.40 30.69 9.19
CA ILE A 196 -3.14 29.97 9.33
C ILE A 196 -2.92 29.05 8.13
N SER A 197 -3.93 28.30 7.69
CA SER A 197 -3.81 27.44 6.51
C SER A 197 -3.49 28.23 5.24
N SER A 198 -4.14 29.37 5.00
CA SER A 198 -3.85 30.20 3.84
C SER A 198 -2.46 30.84 3.90
N ILE A 199 -1.98 31.24 5.08
CA ILE A 199 -0.59 31.70 5.25
C ILE A 199 0.39 30.56 4.92
N GLN A 200 0.15 29.34 5.42
CA GLN A 200 0.99 28.19 5.12
C GLN A 200 1.02 27.84 3.61
N ILE A 201 -0.10 28.03 2.91
CA ILE A 201 -0.17 27.88 1.44
C ILE A 201 0.75 28.90 0.76
N LEU A 202 0.65 30.18 1.12
CA LEU A 202 1.50 31.23 0.55
C LEU A 202 2.99 31.03 0.87
N GLU A 203 3.30 30.56 2.09
CA GLU A 203 4.66 30.24 2.51
C GLU A 203 5.26 29.07 1.72
N ALA A 204 4.48 28.03 1.44
CA ALA A 204 4.95 26.84 0.73
C ALA A 204 5.51 27.17 -0.66
N ASP A 205 4.93 28.18 -1.33
CA ASP A 205 5.31 28.62 -2.67
C ASP A 205 6.11 29.95 -2.65
N ASN A 206 6.62 30.38 -1.49
CA ASN A 206 7.40 31.61 -1.29
C ASN A 206 6.72 32.89 -1.79
N LEU A 207 5.39 32.97 -1.69
CA LEU A 207 4.60 34.12 -2.15
C LEU A 207 4.45 35.24 -1.12
N ILE A 208 4.86 35.01 0.12
CA ILE A 208 4.89 36.03 1.17
C ILE A 208 6.31 36.57 1.35
N SER A 209 6.46 37.90 1.36
CA SER A 209 7.76 38.51 1.62
C SER A 209 8.24 38.23 3.05
N THR A 210 9.56 38.14 3.27
CA THR A 210 10.12 37.97 4.61
C THR A 210 9.65 39.05 5.58
N SER A 211 9.52 40.30 5.13
CA SER A 211 9.05 41.42 5.96
C SER A 211 7.56 41.26 6.33
N SER A 212 6.71 40.94 5.37
CA SER A 212 5.27 40.72 5.60
C SER A 212 5.05 39.54 6.56
N LYS A 213 5.78 38.45 6.37
CA LYS A 213 5.76 37.28 7.27
C LYS A 213 6.15 37.65 8.69
N GLN A 214 7.26 38.38 8.88
CA GLN A 214 7.68 38.82 10.22
C GLN A 214 6.63 39.70 10.90
N LYS A 215 5.99 40.62 10.16
CA LYS A 215 4.93 41.48 10.72
C LYS A 215 3.68 40.69 11.10
N LEU A 216 3.28 39.70 10.31
CA LEU A 216 2.21 38.78 10.68
C LEU A 216 2.58 37.97 11.93
N GLN A 217 3.81 37.42 11.98
CA GLN A 217 4.29 36.67 13.14
C GLN A 217 4.28 37.53 14.41
N LEU A 218 4.73 38.79 14.33
CA LEU A 218 4.66 39.73 15.46
C LEU A 218 3.22 39.97 15.92
N TRP A 219 2.29 40.21 14.98
CA TRP A 219 0.87 40.39 15.35
C TRP A 219 0.31 39.16 16.07
N PHE A 220 0.58 37.96 15.56
CA PHE A 220 0.12 36.72 16.18
C PHE A 220 0.83 36.41 17.49
N GLU A 221 2.09 36.79 17.66
CA GLU A 221 2.83 36.67 18.92
C GLU A 221 2.22 37.58 20.00
N ASP A 222 1.90 38.82 19.65
CA ASP A 222 1.24 39.77 20.55
C ASP A 222 -0.17 39.30 20.91
N TYR A 223 -0.95 38.82 19.92
CA TYR A 223 -2.29 38.28 20.16
C TYR A 223 -2.24 37.02 21.00
N PHE A 224 -1.30 36.11 20.72
CA PHE A 224 -1.07 34.90 21.49
C PHE A 224 -0.73 35.22 22.95
N THR A 225 0.10 36.25 23.16
CA THR A 225 0.44 36.75 24.50
C THR A 225 -0.79 37.30 25.20
N TRP A 226 -1.57 38.17 24.55
CA TRP A 226 -2.82 38.70 25.09
C TRP A 226 -3.81 37.57 25.46
N LEU A 227 -3.97 36.58 24.57
CA LEU A 227 -4.87 35.44 24.73
C LEU A 227 -4.57 34.63 26.00
N HIS A 228 -3.30 34.56 26.42
CA HIS A 228 -2.89 33.79 27.61
C HIS A 228 -2.74 34.63 28.89
N THR A 229 -2.61 35.96 28.77
CA THR A 229 -2.27 36.83 29.90
C THR A 229 -3.43 37.71 30.36
N HIS A 230 -4.30 38.14 29.44
CA HIS A 230 -5.43 39.00 29.75
C HIS A 230 -6.56 38.21 30.44
N ASP A 231 -7.32 38.86 31.31
CA ASP A 231 -8.36 38.21 32.11
C ASP A 231 -9.49 37.61 31.25
N TYR A 232 -9.82 38.26 30.13
CA TYR A 232 -10.75 37.69 29.14
C TYR A 232 -10.24 36.41 28.47
N GLY A 233 -8.93 36.36 28.19
CA GLY A 233 -8.28 35.16 27.66
C GLY A 233 -8.33 34.01 28.65
N LYS A 234 -7.90 34.25 29.90
CA LYS A 234 -7.98 33.27 30.99
C LYS A 234 -9.42 32.80 31.24
N PHE A 235 -10.39 33.72 31.19
CA PHE A 235 -11.81 33.40 31.35
C PHE A 235 -12.31 32.45 30.26
N GLU A 236 -12.00 32.70 28.97
CA GLU A 236 -12.44 31.80 27.90
C GLU A 236 -11.66 30.48 27.90
N ASP A 237 -10.39 30.48 28.29
CA ASP A 237 -9.60 29.26 28.52
C ASP A 237 -10.31 28.34 29.52
N ASP A 238 -10.70 28.85 30.68
CA ASP A 238 -11.34 28.02 31.71
C ASP A 238 -12.85 27.79 31.48
N TYR A 239 -13.40 28.26 30.35
CA TYR A 239 -14.82 28.09 30.04
C TYR A 239 -15.17 26.64 29.70
N PHE A 240 -16.29 26.16 30.24
CA PHE A 240 -16.62 24.74 30.36
C PHE A 240 -17.21 24.08 29.10
N ASN A 241 -17.55 24.85 28.08
CA ASN A 241 -18.24 24.36 26.87
C ASN A 241 -17.40 24.60 25.60
N ASN A 242 -18.02 24.65 24.42
CA ASN A 242 -17.37 24.89 23.13
C ASN A 242 -16.44 26.12 23.08
N HIS A 243 -16.67 27.14 23.90
CA HIS A 243 -15.75 28.27 24.03
C HIS A 243 -14.33 27.83 24.40
N GLY A 244 -14.20 26.98 25.43
CA GLY A 244 -12.90 26.44 25.82
C GLY A 244 -12.27 25.55 24.75
N THR A 245 -13.08 24.76 24.03
CA THR A 245 -12.60 23.94 22.92
C THR A 245 -12.03 24.80 21.79
N TRP A 246 -12.74 25.87 21.40
CA TRP A 246 -12.27 26.78 20.35
C TRP A 246 -11.17 27.73 20.82
N PHE A 247 -11.03 27.98 22.13
CA PHE A 247 -9.82 28.56 22.70
C PHE A 247 -8.62 27.66 22.42
N ASP A 248 -8.72 26.36 22.72
CA ASP A 248 -7.63 25.41 22.49
C ASP A 248 -7.28 25.32 20.99
N VAL A 249 -8.27 25.31 20.09
CA VAL A 249 -8.03 25.33 18.63
C VAL A 249 -7.18 26.54 18.24
N GLN A 250 -7.50 27.73 18.76
CA GLN A 250 -6.74 28.94 18.49
C GLN A 250 -5.32 28.87 19.09
N ALA A 251 -5.22 28.54 20.38
CA ALA A 251 -3.95 28.50 21.08
C ALA A 251 -2.99 27.48 20.47
N VAL A 252 -3.45 26.26 20.16
CA VAL A 252 -2.61 25.20 19.57
C VAL A 252 -2.21 25.57 18.13
N GLY A 253 -3.15 26.03 17.31
CA GLY A 253 -2.86 26.40 15.92
C GLY A 253 -1.85 27.53 15.79
N ILE A 254 -2.04 28.61 16.56
CA ILE A 254 -1.12 29.76 16.58
C ILE A 254 0.25 29.33 17.12
N ALA A 255 0.28 28.55 18.21
CA ALA A 255 1.52 28.03 18.78
C ALA A 255 2.34 27.24 17.76
N LEU A 256 1.70 26.33 17.01
CA LEU A 256 2.37 25.54 15.99
C LEU A 256 2.91 26.40 14.86
N TRP A 257 2.16 27.40 14.39
CA TRP A 257 2.62 28.30 13.33
C TRP A 257 3.79 29.19 13.77
N LEU A 258 3.79 29.64 15.04
CA LEU A 258 4.89 30.38 15.66
C LEU A 258 6.08 29.50 16.08
N GLY A 259 6.02 28.18 15.85
CA GLY A 259 7.08 27.24 16.21
C GLY A 259 7.13 26.83 17.69
N LYS A 260 6.14 27.21 18.50
CA LYS A 260 6.00 26.90 19.93
C LYS A 260 5.45 25.47 20.17
N THR A 261 6.13 24.48 19.60
CA THR A 261 5.65 23.09 19.50
C THR A 261 5.43 22.42 20.86
N GLU A 262 6.32 22.63 21.84
CA GLU A 262 6.20 21.97 23.14
C GLU A 262 4.99 22.46 23.95
N MET A 263 4.68 23.76 23.86
CA MET A 263 3.50 24.32 24.49
C MET A 263 2.20 23.83 23.82
N ALA A 264 2.21 23.64 22.49
CA ALA A 264 1.11 22.98 21.79
C ALA A 264 0.89 21.53 22.29
N LYS A 265 1.97 20.75 22.42
CA LYS A 265 1.91 19.38 22.95
C LYS A 265 1.40 19.34 24.39
N GLU A 266 1.88 20.24 25.25
CA GLU A 266 1.45 20.32 26.63
C GLU A 266 -0.05 20.60 26.72
N ARG A 267 -0.54 21.58 25.96
CA ARG A 267 -1.95 21.96 25.94
C ARG A 267 -2.84 20.79 25.48
N LEU A 268 -2.45 20.11 24.41
CA LEU A 268 -3.17 18.94 23.90
C LEU A 268 -3.21 17.79 24.93
N ASN A 269 -2.09 17.51 25.61
CA ASN A 269 -2.03 16.43 26.60
C ASN A 269 -2.72 16.74 27.93
N LYS A 270 -2.81 18.01 28.32
CA LYS A 270 -3.40 18.42 29.61
C LYS A 270 -4.79 19.00 29.42
N LYS A 271 -4.87 20.22 28.88
CA LYS A 271 -6.11 20.99 28.76
C LYS A 271 -7.09 20.30 27.81
N THR A 272 -6.67 19.90 26.62
CA THR A 272 -7.59 19.30 25.64
C THR A 272 -8.12 17.93 26.08
N LYS A 273 -7.27 17.04 26.62
CA LYS A 273 -7.73 15.76 27.21
C LYS A 273 -8.72 15.98 28.37
N HIS A 274 -8.44 16.96 29.24
CA HIS A 274 -9.36 17.34 30.30
C HIS A 274 -10.71 17.85 29.76
N ARG A 275 -10.72 18.64 28.68
CA ARG A 275 -11.97 19.06 28.02
C ARG A 275 -12.74 17.89 27.44
N ILE A 276 -12.08 16.95 26.76
CA ILE A 276 -12.73 15.71 26.29
C ILE A 276 -13.40 14.99 27.47
N ALA A 277 -12.68 14.84 28.58
CA ALA A 277 -13.17 14.16 29.78
C ALA A 277 -14.32 14.88 30.52
N THR A 278 -14.50 16.19 30.32
CA THR A 278 -15.49 16.99 31.06
C THR A 278 -16.65 17.50 30.21
N GLN A 279 -16.48 17.54 28.88
CA GLN A 279 -17.52 18.02 27.96
C GLN A 279 -18.28 16.89 27.26
N ILE A 280 -17.75 15.67 27.28
CA ILE A 280 -18.35 14.49 26.65
C ILE A 280 -18.67 13.48 27.76
N GLU A 281 -19.90 12.98 27.77
CA GLU A 281 -20.34 11.93 28.68
C GLU A 281 -20.01 10.52 28.14
N PRO A 282 -20.07 9.46 28.97
CA PRO A 282 -19.82 8.08 28.53
C PRO A 282 -20.66 7.62 27.34
N ASP A 283 -21.88 8.15 27.21
CA ASP A 283 -22.78 7.87 26.08
C ASP A 283 -22.47 8.71 24.82
N GLY A 284 -21.49 9.61 24.92
CA GLY A 284 -21.08 10.53 23.86
C GLY A 284 -21.85 11.86 23.81
N SER A 285 -22.87 12.03 24.66
CA SER A 285 -23.63 13.27 24.71
C SER A 285 -22.77 14.45 25.19
N GLN A 286 -23.12 15.66 24.74
CA GLN A 286 -22.41 16.91 25.07
C GLN A 286 -23.35 17.82 25.87
N PRO A 287 -23.51 17.62 27.20
CA PRO A 287 -24.63 18.16 27.96
C PRO A 287 -24.72 19.69 27.93
N HIS A 288 -23.56 20.38 27.96
CA HIS A 288 -23.51 21.84 27.88
C HIS A 288 -23.96 22.41 26.54
N GLU A 289 -23.81 21.64 25.45
CA GLU A 289 -24.28 22.01 24.12
C GLU A 289 -25.74 21.62 23.90
N LEU A 290 -26.15 20.46 24.43
CA LEU A 290 -27.54 19.98 24.37
C LEU A 290 -28.51 20.89 25.14
N ALA A 291 -28.05 21.53 26.21
CA ALA A 291 -28.84 22.50 26.98
C ALA A 291 -29.12 23.82 26.24
N ARG A 292 -28.52 24.06 25.07
CA ARG A 292 -28.62 25.34 24.33
C ARG A 292 -29.86 25.37 23.45
N THR A 293 -30.36 26.58 23.17
CA THR A 293 -31.47 26.81 22.24
C THR A 293 -31.17 26.43 20.78
N LYS A 294 -29.89 26.31 20.42
CA LYS A 294 -29.37 25.84 19.12
C LYS A 294 -28.51 24.58 19.29
N SER A 295 -29.04 23.61 20.04
CA SER A 295 -28.29 22.46 20.57
C SER A 295 -27.55 21.65 19.51
N LEU A 296 -28.18 21.39 18.36
CA LEU A 296 -27.56 20.66 17.25
C LEU A 296 -26.36 21.45 16.71
N GLY A 297 -26.56 22.74 16.42
CA GLY A 297 -25.49 23.61 15.91
C GLY A 297 -24.29 23.69 16.86
N TYR A 298 -24.52 23.82 18.16
CA TYR A 298 -23.45 23.85 19.16
C TYR A 298 -22.73 22.50 19.30
N SER A 299 -23.46 21.39 19.32
CA SER A 299 -22.88 20.04 19.39
C SER A 299 -22.01 19.74 18.17
N THR A 300 -22.46 20.16 16.97
CA THR A 300 -21.69 20.08 15.72
C THR A 300 -20.44 20.96 15.75
N MET A 301 -20.55 22.19 16.25
CA MET A 301 -19.44 23.14 16.34
C MET A 301 -18.37 22.66 17.33
N ASN A 302 -18.76 22.09 18.46
CA ASN A 302 -17.83 21.60 19.47
C ASN A 302 -17.11 20.33 18.99
N LEU A 303 -17.85 19.38 18.38
CA LEU A 303 -17.26 18.20 17.73
C LEU A 303 -16.21 18.60 16.69
N ARG A 304 -16.46 19.68 15.94
CA ARG A 304 -15.51 20.22 14.97
C ARG A 304 -14.21 20.70 15.62
N GLY A 305 -14.32 21.45 16.71
CA GLY A 305 -13.14 21.88 17.46
C GLY A 305 -12.29 20.70 17.95
N PHE A 306 -12.94 19.66 18.46
CA PHE A 306 -12.24 18.45 18.92
C PHE A 306 -11.50 17.71 17.80
N TYR A 307 -12.09 17.55 16.60
CA TYR A 307 -11.36 16.86 15.53
C TYR A 307 -10.20 17.69 14.99
N HIS A 308 -10.28 19.03 14.97
CA HIS A 308 -9.14 19.88 14.60
C HIS A 308 -7.98 19.70 15.58
N LEU A 309 -8.29 19.69 16.89
CA LEU A 309 -7.30 19.42 17.93
C LEU A 309 -6.71 18.02 17.81
N ALA A 310 -7.53 17.01 17.50
CA ALA A 310 -7.08 15.65 17.31
C ALA A 310 -6.17 15.48 16.07
N ASN A 311 -6.46 16.18 14.98
CA ASN A 311 -5.61 16.20 13.79
C ASN A 311 -4.25 16.88 14.07
N MET A 312 -4.25 18.04 14.75
CA MET A 312 -3.02 18.69 15.20
C MET A 312 -2.22 17.80 16.16
N GLY A 313 -2.90 17.11 17.09
CA GLY A 313 -2.28 16.18 18.01
C GLY A 313 -1.60 15.02 17.30
N GLN A 314 -2.23 14.43 16.29
CA GLN A 314 -1.64 13.33 15.54
C GLN A 314 -0.33 13.74 14.84
N ASN A 315 -0.26 14.96 14.30
CA ASN A 315 0.97 15.49 13.71
C ASN A 315 2.12 15.62 14.72
N LEU A 316 1.80 15.67 16.02
CA LEU A 316 2.73 15.73 17.14
C LEU A 316 2.91 14.38 17.87
N GLY A 317 2.28 13.30 17.39
CA GLY A 317 2.31 11.99 18.05
C GLY A 317 1.39 11.87 19.28
N ILE A 318 0.40 12.75 19.42
CA ILE A 318 -0.61 12.73 20.48
C ILE A 318 -1.93 12.22 19.89
N ASP A 319 -2.33 11.02 20.29
CA ASP A 319 -3.56 10.41 19.80
C ASP A 319 -4.77 10.82 20.66
N LEU A 320 -5.46 11.87 20.23
CA LEU A 320 -6.73 12.30 20.83
C LEU A 320 -7.94 11.59 20.22
N TRP A 321 -7.79 10.99 19.02
CA TRP A 321 -8.87 10.27 18.36
C TRP A 321 -9.24 9.00 19.14
N ASN A 322 -8.22 8.27 19.62
CA ASN A 322 -8.39 7.07 20.44
C ASN A 322 -8.24 7.34 21.95
N PHE A 323 -8.20 8.61 22.37
CA PHE A 323 -8.21 8.94 23.80
C PHE A 323 -9.61 8.67 24.38
N GLU A 324 -9.65 7.85 25.43
CA GLU A 324 -10.85 7.50 26.17
C GLU A 324 -10.56 7.53 27.68
N THR A 325 -11.47 8.08 28.49
CA THR A 325 -11.40 7.99 29.96
C THR A 325 -11.79 6.59 30.43
N GLU A 326 -11.50 6.26 31.70
CA GLU A 326 -11.85 4.94 32.26
C GLU A 326 -13.37 4.63 32.20
N ASP A 327 -14.22 5.66 32.31
CA ASP A 327 -15.67 5.54 32.20
C ASP A 327 -16.20 5.67 30.77
N GLY A 328 -15.31 5.78 29.77
CA GLY A 328 -15.68 5.65 28.36
C GLY A 328 -15.98 6.95 27.62
N ARG A 329 -15.44 8.10 28.05
CA ARG A 329 -15.64 9.41 27.39
C ARG A 329 -14.56 9.62 26.32
N GLY A 330 -14.94 10.01 25.11
CA GLY A 330 -13.99 10.24 24.03
C GLY A 330 -14.60 10.89 22.79
N ILE A 331 -13.75 11.39 21.87
CA ILE A 331 -14.21 12.04 20.63
C ILE A 331 -15.06 11.07 19.77
N ILE A 332 -14.65 9.81 19.67
CA ILE A 332 -15.38 8.78 18.91
C ILE A 332 -16.80 8.59 19.48
N LYS A 333 -16.97 8.64 20.80
CA LYS A 333 -18.29 8.54 21.45
C LYS A 333 -19.20 9.70 21.06
N ALA A 334 -18.66 10.91 20.96
CA ALA A 334 -19.44 12.05 20.49
C ALA A 334 -19.91 11.88 19.03
N PHE A 335 -19.09 11.25 18.17
CA PHE A 335 -19.56 10.83 16.84
C PHE A 335 -20.65 9.75 16.93
N ASP A 336 -20.45 8.71 17.75
CA ASP A 336 -21.43 7.62 17.92
C ASP A 336 -22.78 8.14 18.43
N PHE A 337 -22.78 9.08 19.38
CA PHE A 337 -23.99 9.72 19.90
C PHE A 337 -24.76 10.46 18.81
N LEU A 338 -24.06 11.18 17.93
CA LEU A 338 -24.66 11.99 16.87
C LEU A 338 -25.08 11.16 15.63
N ALA A 339 -24.52 9.96 15.45
CA ALA A 339 -24.70 9.15 14.24
C ALA A 339 -26.16 8.74 13.97
N PRO A 340 -26.95 8.30 14.97
CA PRO A 340 -28.37 7.97 14.76
C PRO A 340 -29.21 9.16 14.30
N PHE A 341 -28.88 10.38 14.73
CA PHE A 341 -29.59 11.59 14.31
C PHE A 341 -29.19 11.99 12.89
N ALA A 342 -27.90 11.93 12.59
CA ALA A 342 -27.38 12.26 11.26
C ALA A 342 -27.84 11.29 10.16
N SER A 343 -28.03 10.01 10.51
CA SER A 343 -28.59 8.98 9.63
C SER A 343 -30.12 9.03 9.49
N GLY A 344 -30.81 9.83 10.32
CA GLY A 344 -32.28 9.89 10.35
C GLY A 344 -32.95 8.74 11.12
N ASN A 345 -32.17 7.87 11.77
CA ASN A 345 -32.65 6.78 12.59
C ASN A 345 -33.26 7.24 13.92
N LYS A 346 -32.89 8.44 14.40
CA LYS A 346 -33.51 9.11 15.55
C LYS A 346 -33.89 10.55 15.22
N LYS A 347 -34.98 11.02 15.81
CA LYS A 347 -35.37 12.44 15.76
C LYS A 347 -34.59 13.22 16.81
N TRP A 348 -34.24 14.46 16.50
CA TRP A 348 -33.59 15.34 17.47
C TRP A 348 -34.59 15.79 18.55
N GLU A 349 -34.26 15.60 19.81
CA GLU A 349 -35.18 15.83 20.95
C GLU A 349 -34.85 17.10 21.75
N TRP A 350 -33.75 17.79 21.43
CA TRP A 350 -33.31 19.01 22.11
C TRP A 350 -33.66 20.29 21.33
N PRO A 351 -33.66 21.48 21.98
CA PRO A 351 -34.02 22.73 21.34
C PRO A 351 -33.12 23.08 20.14
N GLN A 352 -33.71 23.36 18.98
CA GLN A 352 -33.01 23.85 17.80
C GLN A 352 -33.88 24.92 17.12
N ILE A 353 -33.80 26.16 17.63
CA ILE A 353 -34.67 27.28 17.20
C ILE A 353 -34.24 27.93 15.88
N THR A 354 -33.10 27.53 15.33
CA THR A 354 -32.58 27.97 14.03
C THR A 354 -32.67 26.85 13.00
N ASP A 355 -32.47 27.19 11.73
CA ASP A 355 -32.56 26.24 10.62
C ASP A 355 -31.88 24.90 10.92
N PHE A 356 -32.72 23.87 11.00
CA PHE A 356 -32.32 22.51 11.31
C PHE A 356 -31.50 21.91 10.17
N LYS A 357 -31.87 22.23 8.93
CA LYS A 357 -31.27 21.68 7.72
C LYS A 357 -29.77 22.03 7.63
N SER A 358 -29.42 23.31 7.74
CA SER A 358 -28.03 23.77 7.69
C SER A 358 -27.17 23.20 8.83
N SER A 359 -27.75 23.06 10.03
CA SER A 359 -27.06 22.47 11.18
C SER A 359 -26.79 20.97 10.95
N MET A 360 -27.77 20.25 10.39
CA MET A 360 -27.64 18.84 10.04
C MET A 360 -26.64 18.60 8.90
N GLU A 361 -26.62 19.46 7.88
CA GLU A 361 -25.61 19.42 6.81
C GLU A 361 -24.19 19.61 7.39
N SER A 362 -24.02 20.58 8.29
CA SER A 362 -22.75 20.80 9.00
C SER A 362 -22.33 19.59 9.83
N LEU A 363 -23.28 18.87 10.43
CA LEU A 363 -23.02 17.64 11.17
C LEU A 363 -22.56 16.52 10.25
N LYS A 364 -23.26 16.29 9.14
CA LYS A 364 -22.89 15.26 8.16
C LYS A 364 -21.50 15.53 7.54
N ILE A 365 -21.10 16.79 7.39
CA ILE A 365 -19.73 17.16 7.00
C ILE A 365 -18.70 16.69 8.05
N ASN A 366 -18.98 16.82 9.35
CA ASN A 366 -18.07 16.31 10.38
C ASN A 366 -17.90 14.78 10.25
N PHE A 367 -18.96 14.03 9.89
CA PHE A 367 -18.89 12.57 9.66
C PHE A 367 -17.99 12.18 8.49
N HIS A 368 -17.79 13.07 7.52
CA HIS A 368 -16.82 12.86 6.45
C HIS A 368 -15.39 12.72 6.99
N VAL A 369 -14.99 13.64 7.88
CA VAL A 369 -13.69 13.61 8.58
C VAL A 369 -13.63 12.43 9.56
N GLY A 370 -14.70 12.19 10.32
CA GLY A 370 -14.78 11.03 11.23
C GLY A 370 -14.61 9.70 10.52
N ALA A 371 -15.23 9.52 9.34
CA ALA A 371 -15.12 8.33 8.51
C ALA A 371 -13.69 8.10 8.02
N LEU A 372 -13.01 9.16 7.54
CA LEU A 372 -11.61 9.06 7.12
C LEU A 372 -10.71 8.59 8.24
N LYS A 373 -11.02 9.03 9.46
CA LYS A 373 -10.13 8.81 10.58
C LYS A 373 -10.30 7.49 11.28
N THR A 374 -11.52 6.99 11.31
CA THR A 374 -11.87 5.74 11.97
C THR A 374 -11.96 4.56 11.00
N GLY A 375 -12.11 4.80 9.70
CA GLY A 375 -12.47 3.76 8.72
C GLY A 375 -13.90 3.22 8.91
N ASN A 376 -14.74 3.91 9.69
CA ASN A 376 -16.09 3.45 10.00
C ASN A 376 -17.03 3.64 8.79
N ASN A 377 -17.53 2.52 8.26
CA ASN A 377 -18.43 2.51 7.10
C ASN A 377 -19.78 3.18 7.35
N GLU A 378 -20.29 3.16 8.58
CA GLU A 378 -21.55 3.86 8.92
C GLU A 378 -21.36 5.38 8.88
N TYR A 379 -20.21 5.88 9.36
CA TYR A 379 -19.88 7.30 9.23
C TYR A 379 -19.76 7.71 7.76
N LEU A 380 -19.15 6.85 6.94
CA LEU A 380 -19.05 7.09 5.50
C LEU A 380 -20.43 7.17 4.83
N LYS A 381 -21.35 6.25 5.16
CA LYS A 381 -22.74 6.29 4.65
C LYS A 381 -23.46 7.57 5.08
N ILE A 382 -23.31 7.99 6.34
CA ILE A 382 -23.88 9.25 6.84
C ILE A 382 -23.34 10.43 6.03
N ALA A 383 -22.03 10.49 5.81
CA ALA A 383 -21.39 11.54 5.01
C ALA A 383 -21.89 11.54 3.55
N GLN A 384 -22.10 10.35 2.96
CA GLN A 384 -22.59 10.18 1.58
C GLN A 384 -24.10 10.45 1.42
N SER A 385 -24.88 10.47 2.51
CA SER A 385 -26.33 10.71 2.49
C SER A 385 -26.73 12.18 2.23
N ILE A 386 -25.77 13.07 2.00
CA ILE A 386 -26.04 14.46 1.64
C ILE A 386 -26.29 14.53 0.13
N ASP A 387 -27.55 14.74 -0.28
CA ASP A 387 -27.91 15.05 -1.67
C ASP A 387 -27.63 16.53 -2.02
N GLN A 388 -26.34 16.88 -1.92
CA GLN A 388 -25.67 18.02 -2.57
C GLN A 388 -24.23 17.62 -2.88
N SER A 389 -24.11 16.44 -3.48
CA SER A 389 -22.85 15.84 -3.87
C SER A 389 -21.98 16.81 -4.67
N GLU A 390 -20.70 16.79 -4.32
CA GLU A 390 -19.59 17.24 -5.14
C GLU A 390 -19.17 18.71 -5.06
N THR A 391 -19.80 19.69 -4.38
CA THR A 391 -19.35 21.12 -4.45
C THR A 391 -18.62 21.68 -3.20
N ASN A 392 -18.48 20.89 -2.14
CA ASN A 392 -17.92 21.38 -0.87
C ASN A 392 -16.38 21.35 -0.86
N LEU A 393 -15.75 22.41 -0.36
CA LEU A 393 -14.31 22.50 -0.17
C LEU A 393 -13.76 21.34 0.68
N GLU A 394 -14.52 20.88 1.69
CA GLU A 394 -14.08 19.79 2.58
C GLU A 394 -13.79 18.47 1.86
N ILE A 395 -14.40 18.24 0.69
CA ILE A 395 -14.09 17.07 -0.16
C ILE A 395 -12.66 17.14 -0.69
N LEU A 396 -12.16 18.35 -0.95
CA LEU A 396 -10.80 18.59 -1.42
C LEU A 396 -9.78 18.55 -0.28
N LEU A 397 -10.17 19.05 0.90
CA LEU A 397 -9.27 19.13 2.08
C LEU A 397 -9.15 17.80 2.81
N TYR A 398 -10.21 17.00 2.80
CA TYR A 398 -10.29 15.70 3.44
C TYR A 398 -10.78 14.66 2.41
N PRO A 399 -9.96 14.23 1.44
CA PRO A 399 -10.44 13.35 0.38
C PRO A 399 -10.66 11.91 0.86
N HIS A 400 -11.87 11.36 0.61
CA HIS A 400 -12.08 9.91 0.56
C HIS A 400 -11.61 9.40 -0.79
N PHE A 401 -10.33 9.05 -0.89
CA PHE A 401 -9.91 8.17 -1.97
C PHE A 401 -10.62 6.85 -1.72
N GLN A 402 -11.58 6.49 -2.58
CA GLN A 402 -12.23 5.18 -2.53
C GLN A 402 -11.11 4.15 -2.45
N GLN A 403 -10.91 3.57 -1.26
CA GLN A 403 -9.81 2.66 -1.03
C GLN A 403 -10.17 1.44 -1.85
N LYS A 404 -9.62 1.34 -3.06
CA LYS A 404 -9.77 0.18 -3.92
C LYS A 404 -9.45 -1.01 -3.03
N LYS A 405 -10.44 -1.87 -2.78
CA LYS A 405 -10.29 -2.98 -1.84
C LYS A 405 -9.00 -3.69 -2.23
N ARG A 406 -8.01 -3.67 -1.33
CA ARG A 406 -6.69 -4.19 -1.64
C ARG A 406 -6.85 -5.68 -1.94
N PRO A 407 -6.39 -6.16 -3.10
CA PRO A 407 -6.61 -7.55 -3.45
C PRO A 407 -5.74 -8.43 -2.55
N ASN A 408 -6.31 -9.50 -2.04
CA ASN A 408 -5.53 -10.51 -1.34
C ASN A 408 -4.64 -11.26 -2.32
N ILE A 409 -3.53 -11.81 -1.84
CA ILE A 409 -2.64 -12.66 -2.64
C ILE A 409 -2.64 -14.06 -2.03
N LEU A 410 -3.03 -15.07 -2.83
CA LEU A 410 -2.74 -16.48 -2.55
C LEU A 410 -1.55 -16.89 -3.43
N PHE A 411 -0.41 -17.11 -2.80
CA PHE A 411 0.87 -17.37 -3.47
C PHE A 411 1.30 -18.82 -3.26
N ILE A 412 1.09 -19.67 -4.26
CA ILE A 412 1.30 -21.12 -4.20
C ILE A 412 2.63 -21.48 -4.88
N ALA A 413 3.57 -22.04 -4.12
CA ALA A 413 4.82 -22.58 -4.64
C ALA A 413 4.77 -24.11 -4.63
N VAL A 414 5.19 -24.76 -5.72
CA VAL A 414 5.28 -26.23 -5.81
C VAL A 414 6.71 -26.62 -6.16
N ASP A 415 7.34 -27.44 -5.31
CA ASP A 415 8.73 -27.86 -5.46
C ASP A 415 8.91 -28.92 -6.55
N ASP A 416 9.86 -28.73 -7.47
CA ASP A 416 10.20 -29.67 -8.55
C ASP A 416 9.07 -29.94 -9.56
N LEU A 417 8.10 -29.01 -9.69
CA LEU A 417 6.97 -29.16 -10.59
C LEU A 417 7.33 -28.73 -12.03
N ARG A 418 7.38 -29.69 -12.96
CA ARG A 418 7.46 -29.43 -14.41
C ARG A 418 6.06 -29.21 -15.00
N THR A 419 5.98 -28.82 -16.27
CA THR A 419 4.71 -28.62 -16.99
C THR A 419 3.96 -29.93 -17.32
N GLU A 420 4.13 -30.98 -16.53
CA GLU A 420 3.42 -32.26 -16.66
C GLU A 420 2.00 -32.10 -16.10
N ILE A 421 1.18 -31.29 -16.78
CA ILE A 421 -0.15 -30.86 -16.35
C ILE A 421 -1.08 -30.86 -17.56
N ASN A 422 -2.34 -31.27 -17.40
CA ASN A 422 -3.29 -31.40 -18.51
C ASN A 422 -3.53 -30.07 -19.25
N SER A 423 -3.68 -28.96 -18.51
CA SER A 423 -3.81 -27.60 -19.06
C SER A 423 -2.59 -27.15 -19.88
N PHE A 424 -1.40 -27.70 -19.62
CA PHE A 424 -0.15 -27.50 -20.37
C PHE A 424 0.04 -28.49 -21.53
N GLY A 425 -0.92 -29.39 -21.76
CA GLY A 425 -0.93 -30.33 -22.88
C GLY A 425 -0.62 -31.79 -22.52
N ALA A 426 -0.20 -32.08 -21.28
CA ALA A 426 0.02 -33.45 -20.82
C ALA A 426 -1.33 -34.16 -20.55
N LYS A 427 -2.03 -34.57 -21.61
CA LYS A 427 -3.41 -35.09 -21.55
C LYS A 427 -3.61 -36.36 -20.71
N HIS A 428 -2.53 -37.08 -20.42
CA HIS A 428 -2.55 -38.24 -19.53
C HIS A 428 -2.61 -37.85 -18.05
N MET A 429 -2.34 -36.59 -17.69
CA MET A 429 -2.31 -36.14 -16.30
C MET A 429 -3.69 -35.86 -15.73
N HIS A 430 -3.95 -36.35 -14.52
CA HIS A 430 -5.20 -36.12 -13.80
C HIS A 430 -5.08 -34.91 -12.87
N THR A 431 -5.21 -33.70 -13.43
CA THR A 431 -5.03 -32.43 -12.70
C THR A 431 -6.24 -31.49 -12.81
N PRO A 432 -7.43 -31.90 -12.35
CA PRO A 432 -8.67 -31.13 -12.54
C PRO A 432 -8.68 -29.77 -11.83
N ASN A 433 -7.99 -29.60 -10.71
CA ASN A 433 -7.98 -28.32 -9.97
C ASN A 433 -6.99 -27.32 -10.56
N LEU A 434 -5.86 -27.78 -11.08
CA LEU A 434 -4.95 -26.94 -11.88
C LEU A 434 -5.62 -26.55 -13.21
N ASP A 435 -6.43 -27.43 -13.79
CA ASP A 435 -7.25 -27.09 -14.95
C ASP A 435 -8.35 -26.08 -14.60
N ARG A 436 -8.96 -26.18 -13.40
CA ARG A 436 -9.86 -25.16 -12.86
C ARG A 436 -9.15 -23.81 -12.72
N LEU A 437 -7.95 -23.78 -12.14
CA LEU A 437 -7.15 -22.55 -12.00
C LEU A 437 -6.78 -21.96 -13.37
N ALA A 438 -6.41 -22.78 -14.34
CA ALA A 438 -6.17 -22.33 -15.72
C ALA A 438 -7.41 -21.67 -16.33
N LYS A 439 -8.60 -22.22 -16.11
CA LYS A 439 -9.87 -21.62 -16.58
C LYS A 439 -10.21 -20.31 -15.87
N GLN A 440 -9.72 -20.10 -14.65
CA GLN A 440 -9.94 -18.89 -13.85
C GLN A 440 -8.87 -17.81 -14.09
N GLY A 441 -7.83 -18.07 -14.87
CA GLY A 441 -6.72 -17.13 -15.05
C GLY A 441 -6.00 -17.28 -16.39
N MET A 442 -4.71 -16.96 -16.39
CA MET A 442 -3.81 -17.13 -17.52
C MET A 442 -2.69 -18.12 -17.16
N ILE A 443 -2.39 -19.03 -18.08
CA ILE A 443 -1.17 -19.86 -17.99
C ILE A 443 -0.07 -19.30 -18.90
N PHE A 444 1.15 -19.28 -18.39
CA PHE A 444 2.35 -18.93 -19.15
C PHE A 444 3.06 -20.23 -19.55
N GLU A 445 2.96 -20.60 -20.83
CA GLU A 445 3.55 -21.85 -21.34
C GLU A 445 5.09 -21.81 -21.33
N ARG A 446 5.65 -20.60 -21.32
CA ARG A 446 7.08 -20.30 -21.40
C ARG A 446 7.56 -19.43 -20.23
N ALA A 447 7.34 -19.92 -19.00
CA ALA A 447 7.88 -19.32 -17.78
C ALA A 447 9.17 -20.03 -17.33
N TYR A 448 10.18 -19.26 -16.90
CA TYR A 448 11.51 -19.80 -16.60
C TYR A 448 12.07 -19.35 -15.25
N CYS A 449 12.68 -20.29 -14.54
CA CYS A 449 13.48 -20.00 -13.35
C CYS A 449 14.86 -19.44 -13.72
N GLN A 450 15.43 -18.62 -12.83
CA GLN A 450 16.76 -18.03 -13.05
C GLN A 450 17.88 -19.05 -12.82
N GLN A 451 17.65 -20.12 -12.04
CA GLN A 451 18.58 -21.24 -11.89
C GLN A 451 17.82 -22.48 -11.43
N ALA A 452 18.01 -23.62 -12.11
CA ALA A 452 17.24 -24.85 -11.89
C ALA A 452 17.68 -25.66 -10.65
N VAL A 453 17.58 -25.04 -9.47
CA VAL A 453 17.74 -25.64 -8.14
C VAL A 453 17.05 -24.77 -7.08
N CYS A 454 16.47 -25.39 -6.05
CA CYS A 454 15.50 -24.79 -5.14
C CYS A 454 15.94 -23.43 -4.54
N ALA A 455 17.05 -23.38 -3.79
CA ALA A 455 17.41 -22.17 -3.02
C ALA A 455 17.69 -20.94 -3.92
N PRO A 456 18.55 -21.02 -4.96
CA PRO A 456 18.74 -19.91 -5.89
C PRO A 456 17.46 -19.45 -6.59
N SER A 457 16.63 -20.38 -7.08
CA SER A 457 15.37 -20.02 -7.76
C SER A 457 14.41 -19.27 -6.83
N ARG A 458 14.17 -19.84 -5.65
CA ARG A 458 13.26 -19.27 -4.65
C ARG A 458 13.76 -17.94 -4.12
N ASN A 459 15.05 -17.83 -3.80
CA ASN A 459 15.63 -16.56 -3.37
C ASN A 459 15.49 -15.51 -4.48
N SER A 460 15.74 -15.88 -5.74
CA SER A 460 15.67 -14.96 -6.87
C SER A 460 14.29 -14.34 -7.05
N LEU A 461 13.23 -15.16 -7.03
CA LEU A 461 11.85 -14.67 -7.09
C LEU A 461 11.55 -13.79 -5.88
N MET A 462 11.80 -14.30 -4.68
CA MET A 462 11.37 -13.65 -3.44
C MET A 462 12.07 -12.31 -3.20
N THR A 463 13.25 -12.08 -3.75
CA THR A 463 13.95 -10.78 -3.68
C THR A 463 13.76 -9.93 -4.92
N GLY A 464 13.37 -10.51 -6.06
CA GLY A 464 13.34 -9.83 -7.36
C GLY A 464 14.74 -9.58 -7.94
N LEU A 465 15.74 -10.36 -7.52
CA LEU A 465 17.14 -10.25 -7.96
C LEU A 465 17.59 -11.56 -8.60
N ARG A 466 18.40 -11.50 -9.66
CA ARG A 466 18.98 -12.71 -10.26
C ARG A 466 20.07 -13.32 -9.37
N PRO A 467 20.41 -14.61 -9.54
CA PRO A 467 21.47 -15.27 -8.76
C PRO A 467 22.81 -14.50 -8.75
N ASP A 468 23.16 -13.82 -9.83
CA ASP A 468 24.38 -12.99 -9.92
C ASP A 468 24.37 -11.73 -9.05
N ALA A 469 23.21 -11.09 -8.92
CA ALA A 469 23.01 -9.94 -8.04
C ALA A 469 22.95 -10.38 -6.57
N LEU A 470 22.40 -11.57 -6.31
CA LEU A 470 22.44 -12.21 -5.00
C LEU A 470 23.85 -12.70 -4.62
N GLY A 471 24.68 -13.07 -5.60
CA GLY A 471 25.94 -13.78 -5.39
C GLY A 471 25.74 -15.17 -4.78
N ILE A 472 24.63 -15.85 -5.14
CA ILE A 472 24.21 -17.14 -4.57
C ILE A 472 23.81 -18.08 -5.70
N TYR A 473 24.58 -19.16 -5.83
CA TYR A 473 24.42 -20.16 -6.89
C TYR A 473 24.18 -21.56 -6.31
N ASP A 474 23.80 -21.60 -5.04
CA ASP A 474 24.25 -22.60 -4.10
C ASP A 474 23.13 -22.95 -3.10
N LEU A 475 23.08 -24.19 -2.61
CA LEU A 475 22.00 -24.68 -1.74
C LEU A 475 22.18 -24.34 -0.24
N TYR A 476 23.30 -23.77 0.15
CA TYR A 476 23.76 -23.67 1.54
C TYR A 476 23.83 -22.22 2.06
N THR A 477 23.80 -21.24 1.17
CA THR A 477 23.95 -19.82 1.53
C THR A 477 22.60 -19.14 1.76
N PHE A 478 22.30 -18.80 3.01
CA PHE A 478 21.16 -17.94 3.34
C PHE A 478 21.29 -16.55 2.72
N PHE A 479 20.26 -16.09 2.01
CA PHE A 479 20.37 -14.89 1.17
C PHE A 479 20.69 -13.60 1.92
N ARG A 480 20.17 -13.43 3.14
CA ARG A 480 20.47 -12.26 3.98
C ARG A 480 21.94 -12.14 4.36
N LYS A 481 22.75 -13.20 4.21
CA LYS A 481 24.21 -13.10 4.42
C LYS A 481 24.92 -12.36 3.29
N LYS A 482 24.31 -12.30 2.10
CA LYS A 482 24.87 -11.61 0.92
C LYS A 482 24.19 -10.28 0.66
N VAL A 483 22.88 -10.22 0.84
CA VAL A 483 22.04 -9.04 0.62
C VAL A 483 21.16 -8.79 1.86
N PRO A 484 21.72 -8.29 2.96
CA PRO A 484 21.02 -8.21 4.25
C PRO A 484 19.77 -7.32 4.20
N ASP A 485 19.80 -6.22 3.45
CA ASP A 485 18.75 -5.20 3.45
C ASP A 485 17.79 -5.28 2.27
N VAL A 486 17.90 -6.31 1.41
CA VAL A 486 17.02 -6.45 0.24
C VAL A 486 15.57 -6.56 0.67
N ILE A 487 14.67 -5.77 0.10
CA ILE A 487 13.25 -5.89 0.45
C ILE A 487 12.68 -7.08 -0.33
N THR A 488 12.17 -8.08 0.39
CA THR A 488 11.53 -9.26 -0.21
C THR A 488 10.08 -8.99 -0.58
N LEU A 489 9.52 -9.77 -1.50
CA LEU A 489 8.14 -9.65 -1.97
C LEU A 489 7.13 -9.57 -0.81
N PRO A 490 7.08 -10.55 0.12
CA PRO A 490 6.16 -10.46 1.26
C PRO A 490 6.46 -9.29 2.20
N GLN A 491 7.74 -9.00 2.45
CA GLN A 491 8.15 -7.86 3.29
C GLN A 491 7.65 -6.53 2.71
N HIS A 492 7.68 -6.37 1.38
CA HIS A 492 7.15 -5.19 0.73
C HIS A 492 5.63 -5.08 0.86
N PHE A 493 4.91 -6.19 0.79
CA PHE A 493 3.47 -6.21 1.05
C PHE A 493 3.17 -5.85 2.52
N ILE A 494 3.93 -6.37 3.49
CA ILE A 494 3.82 -5.96 4.91
C ILE A 494 4.04 -4.46 5.07
N ASN A 495 5.12 -3.93 4.49
CA ASN A 495 5.45 -2.50 4.54
C ASN A 495 4.34 -1.61 3.96
N ASN A 496 3.46 -2.19 3.13
CA ASN A 496 2.33 -1.51 2.53
C ASN A 496 0.99 -1.88 3.18
N GLY A 497 0.99 -2.48 4.38
CA GLY A 497 -0.21 -2.72 5.19
C GLY A 497 -0.96 -4.01 4.86
N TYR A 498 -0.29 -5.02 4.32
CA TYR A 498 -0.81 -6.38 4.25
C TYR A 498 -0.37 -7.20 5.47
N HIS A 499 -1.20 -8.19 5.83
CA HIS A 499 -0.79 -9.26 6.72
C HIS A 499 -0.23 -10.43 5.92
N ALA A 500 1.04 -10.79 6.09
CA ALA A 500 1.69 -11.83 5.31
C ALA A 500 2.04 -13.06 6.14
N GLU A 501 1.70 -14.25 5.64
CA GLU A 501 2.00 -15.52 6.29
C GLU A 501 2.58 -16.53 5.33
N SER A 502 3.36 -17.46 5.87
CA SER A 502 4.00 -18.53 5.10
C SER A 502 3.78 -19.87 5.75
N MET A 503 3.43 -20.86 4.93
CA MET A 503 3.30 -22.24 5.32
C MET A 503 4.00 -23.16 4.34
N GLY A 504 4.67 -24.19 4.85
CA GLY A 504 5.37 -25.18 4.03
C GLY A 504 6.69 -24.66 3.44
N LYS A 505 7.01 -25.03 2.19
CA LYS A 505 8.29 -24.69 1.53
C LYS A 505 8.15 -23.48 0.61
N ILE A 506 8.38 -22.28 1.15
CA ILE A 506 8.51 -21.03 0.37
C ILE A 506 9.97 -20.73 0.10
N TYR A 507 10.73 -20.43 1.15
CA TYR A 507 12.19 -20.46 1.11
C TYR A 507 12.70 -21.89 1.24
N HIS A 508 13.90 -22.16 0.72
CA HIS A 508 14.59 -23.41 0.98
C HIS A 508 15.14 -23.41 2.40
N LEU A 509 14.63 -24.29 3.26
CA LEU A 509 15.06 -24.39 4.66
C LEU A 509 16.08 -25.53 4.83
N GLY A 510 17.02 -25.35 5.76
CA GLY A 510 18.09 -26.33 5.98
C GLY A 510 19.32 -26.06 5.13
N HIS A 511 20.32 -26.96 5.21
CA HIS A 511 21.60 -26.82 4.52
C HIS A 511 22.38 -25.52 4.83
N GLY A 512 22.04 -24.78 5.88
CA GLY A 512 22.63 -23.47 6.20
C GLY A 512 21.72 -22.27 5.92
N ASN A 513 20.54 -22.53 5.34
CA ASN A 513 19.45 -21.57 5.18
C ASN A 513 18.50 -21.58 6.38
N SER A 514 18.02 -20.39 6.70
CA SER A 514 16.90 -20.15 7.60
C SER A 514 15.74 -19.53 6.82
N ASP A 515 14.59 -19.46 7.47
CA ASP A 515 13.51 -18.60 6.98
C ASP A 515 13.86 -17.11 7.20
N ASP A 516 13.11 -16.22 6.55
CA ASP A 516 13.27 -14.77 6.68
C ASP A 516 12.16 -14.16 7.54
N LYS A 517 12.51 -13.76 8.77
CA LYS A 517 11.54 -13.19 9.73
C LYS A 517 10.93 -11.88 9.24
N LEU A 518 11.64 -11.12 8.41
CA LEU A 518 11.15 -9.84 7.87
C LEU A 518 10.08 -10.03 6.80
N SER A 519 9.97 -11.22 6.21
CA SER A 519 8.97 -11.52 5.20
C SER A 519 7.59 -11.82 5.77
N TRP A 520 7.45 -12.11 7.07
CA TRP A 520 6.22 -12.68 7.61
C TRP A 520 5.73 -11.92 8.84
N SER A 521 4.43 -11.62 8.88
CA SER A 521 3.76 -10.96 10.02
C SER A 521 3.71 -11.85 11.25
N ILE A 522 3.78 -13.17 11.07
CA ILE A 522 3.93 -14.17 12.13
C ILE A 522 4.99 -15.21 11.74
N PRO A 523 5.57 -15.95 12.69
CA PRO A 523 6.48 -17.05 12.38
C PRO A 523 5.86 -18.05 11.40
N SER A 524 6.63 -18.49 10.40
CA SER A 524 6.15 -19.44 9.41
C SER A 524 5.71 -20.76 10.02
N TRP A 525 4.70 -21.35 9.39
CA TRP A 525 4.17 -22.63 9.79
C TRP A 525 4.84 -23.75 9.00
N SER A 526 5.23 -24.80 9.71
CA SER A 526 5.58 -26.08 9.11
C SER A 526 5.11 -27.19 10.05
N ARG A 527 4.77 -28.36 9.50
CA ARG A 527 4.49 -29.55 10.32
C ARG A 527 5.59 -29.81 11.35
N ASN A 528 6.85 -29.61 10.97
CA ASN A 528 7.98 -29.78 11.86
C ASN A 528 8.04 -28.72 12.98
N SER A 529 7.59 -27.47 12.76
CA SER A 529 7.56 -26.47 13.85
C SER A 529 6.45 -26.75 14.86
N GLU A 530 5.33 -27.34 14.45
CA GLU A 530 4.28 -27.87 15.34
C GLU A 530 4.80 -29.07 16.15
N ILE A 531 5.44 -30.06 15.50
CA ILE A 531 5.99 -31.25 16.17
C ILE A 531 7.17 -30.89 17.09
N LYS A 532 8.01 -29.91 16.73
CA LYS A 532 9.14 -29.43 17.55
C LYS A 532 8.70 -28.78 18.87
N LYS A 533 7.45 -28.30 19.00
CA LYS A 533 6.90 -27.87 20.30
C LYS A 533 6.82 -29.04 21.30
N PHE A 534 6.91 -30.30 20.83
CA PHE A 534 6.78 -31.51 21.65
C PHE A 534 8.08 -32.29 21.93
N LYS A 535 9.26 -31.93 21.37
CA LYS A 535 10.61 -32.33 21.87
C LYS A 535 11.75 -31.76 21.00
N LYS A 536 12.88 -31.42 21.65
CA LYS A 536 14.15 -30.94 21.05
C LYS A 536 14.76 -31.98 20.11
N ILE A 537 15.00 -31.63 18.84
CA ILE A 537 16.20 -31.91 18.02
C ILE A 537 15.98 -31.33 16.60
N SER A 538 17.05 -30.82 15.99
CA SER A 538 17.08 -30.27 14.64
C SER A 538 17.18 -31.36 13.56
N ARG A 539 16.44 -31.18 12.47
CA ARG A 539 16.94 -31.21 11.09
C ARG A 539 15.85 -30.61 10.20
N GLY A 540 16.20 -29.51 9.53
CA GLY A 540 15.39 -28.94 8.46
C GLY A 540 15.59 -29.82 7.25
N ASP A 541 14.76 -30.84 7.14
CA ASP A 541 14.41 -31.59 5.94
C ASP A 541 13.00 -32.10 6.22
N THR A 542 12.01 -31.72 5.43
CA THR A 542 10.63 -32.26 5.50
C THR A 542 10.55 -33.73 5.06
N ILE A 543 11.70 -34.39 4.90
CA ILE A 543 11.85 -35.70 4.29
C ILE A 543 11.73 -36.77 5.38
N GLY A 544 10.58 -37.47 5.42
CA GLY A 544 10.32 -38.63 6.28
C GLY A 544 9.18 -38.43 7.28
N LEU A 545 8.04 -37.89 6.83
CA LEU A 545 6.92 -37.55 7.71
C LEU A 545 5.69 -38.46 7.50
N GLU A 546 5.64 -39.22 6.42
CA GLU A 546 4.76 -40.38 6.32
C GLU A 546 5.31 -41.47 7.26
N ARG A 547 4.54 -41.82 8.31
CA ARG A 547 5.06 -42.67 9.38
C ARG A 547 5.29 -44.11 8.92
N ASP A 548 4.65 -44.50 7.81
CA ASP A 548 4.79 -45.80 7.17
C ASP A 548 5.90 -45.86 6.12
N PHE A 549 6.63 -44.76 5.88
CA PHE A 549 7.62 -44.71 4.83
C PHE A 549 8.85 -45.60 5.12
N PRO A 550 9.14 -46.59 4.27
CA PRO A 550 10.15 -47.60 4.57
C PRO A 550 11.58 -47.10 4.35
N THR A 551 12.50 -47.63 5.16
CA THR A 551 13.96 -47.55 4.93
C THR A 551 14.54 -48.95 4.80
N ILE A 552 15.36 -49.19 3.78
CA ILE A 552 16.07 -50.46 3.55
C ILE A 552 17.58 -50.16 3.55
N ASN A 553 18.33 -50.82 4.44
CA ASN A 553 19.77 -50.58 4.66
C ASN A 553 20.08 -49.09 4.91
N ASP A 554 19.33 -48.45 5.81
CA ASP A 554 19.41 -47.02 6.14
C ASP A 554 19.19 -46.05 4.96
N LYS A 555 18.74 -46.55 3.80
CA LYS A 555 18.38 -45.75 2.63
C LYS A 555 16.87 -45.76 2.40
N LYS A 556 16.36 -44.60 2.01
CA LYS A 556 14.95 -44.38 1.66
C LYS A 556 14.65 -44.94 0.26
N LEU A 557 13.42 -45.39 0.02
CA LEU A 557 12.97 -45.64 -1.36
C LEU A 557 12.81 -44.30 -2.12
N PRO A 558 13.03 -44.23 -3.43
CA PRO A 558 12.85 -42.99 -4.18
C PRO A 558 11.39 -42.72 -4.55
N TRP A 559 10.52 -43.72 -4.42
CA TRP A 559 9.08 -43.61 -4.54
C TRP A 559 8.38 -44.53 -3.54
N TYR A 560 7.16 -44.19 -3.12
CA TYR A 560 6.37 -45.03 -2.22
C TYR A 560 4.86 -44.76 -2.35
N CYS A 561 4.10 -45.84 -2.47
CA CYS A 561 2.64 -45.82 -2.36
C CYS A 561 2.26 -45.92 -0.88
N SER A 562 1.97 -44.78 -0.27
CA SER A 562 1.71 -44.72 1.18
C SER A 562 0.30 -45.22 1.50
N ASN A 563 0.19 -45.94 2.61
CA ASN A 563 -1.06 -46.35 3.23
C ASN A 563 -1.54 -45.34 4.29
N GLU A 564 -0.76 -44.28 4.56
CA GLU A 564 -1.18 -43.21 5.46
C GLU A 564 -2.43 -42.49 4.90
N PRO A 565 -3.40 -42.14 5.77
CA PRO A 565 -4.46 -41.21 5.42
C PRO A 565 -3.88 -39.90 4.87
N GLU A 566 -4.50 -39.35 3.82
CA GLU A 566 -4.00 -38.16 3.14
C GLU A 566 -3.84 -36.98 4.12
N GLU A 567 -4.76 -36.79 5.05
CA GLU A 567 -4.74 -35.74 6.06
C GLU A 567 -3.49 -35.75 6.96
N ASN A 568 -2.80 -36.90 7.05
CA ASN A 568 -1.54 -37.06 7.77
C ASN A 568 -0.32 -36.74 6.90
N MET A 569 -0.49 -36.48 5.60
CA MET A 569 0.61 -36.12 4.72
C MET A 569 0.96 -34.65 4.86
N THR A 570 2.24 -34.33 4.72
CA THR A 570 2.77 -32.98 4.97
C THR A 570 2.08 -31.91 4.12
N ASP A 571 1.88 -32.16 2.84
CA ASP A 571 1.24 -31.19 1.94
C ASP A 571 -0.25 -31.02 2.21
N ALA A 572 -0.96 -32.08 2.60
CA ALA A 572 -2.36 -31.98 3.02
C ALA A 572 -2.51 -31.21 4.33
N MET A 573 -1.61 -31.43 5.29
CA MET A 573 -1.58 -30.63 6.54
C MET A 573 -1.29 -29.16 6.26
N THR A 574 -0.38 -28.86 5.34
CA THR A 574 -0.10 -27.49 4.86
C THR A 574 -1.35 -26.85 4.25
N ALA A 575 -2.04 -27.56 3.36
CA ALA A 575 -3.28 -27.08 2.76
C ALA A 575 -4.38 -26.84 3.82
N ASN A 576 -4.58 -27.79 4.73
CA ASN A 576 -5.56 -27.66 5.81
C ASN A 576 -5.25 -26.47 6.73
N GLN A 577 -3.97 -26.20 7.00
CA GLN A 577 -3.57 -25.01 7.75
C GLN A 577 -3.85 -23.73 6.95
N ALA A 578 -3.58 -23.72 5.65
CA ALA A 578 -3.91 -22.59 4.78
C ALA A 578 -5.41 -22.30 4.74
N VAL A 579 -6.26 -23.31 4.60
CA VAL A 579 -7.71 -23.18 4.67
C VAL A 579 -8.14 -22.51 5.98
N LYS A 580 -7.57 -22.92 7.12
CA LYS A 580 -7.83 -22.27 8.41
C LYS A 580 -7.39 -20.80 8.42
N ARG A 581 -6.22 -20.48 7.86
CA ARG A 581 -5.70 -19.10 7.81
C ARG A 581 -6.52 -18.21 6.88
N ILE A 582 -6.97 -18.70 5.73
CA ILE A 582 -7.89 -17.98 4.83
C ILE A 582 -9.14 -17.52 5.59
N LYS A 583 -9.76 -18.42 6.36
CA LYS A 583 -10.93 -18.10 7.19
C LYS A 583 -10.65 -17.04 8.26
N ILE A 584 -9.47 -17.07 8.87
CA ILE A 584 -9.08 -16.11 9.92
C ILE A 584 -8.75 -14.73 9.32
N LEU A 585 -8.14 -14.70 8.14
CA LEU A 585 -7.66 -13.49 7.49
C LEU A 585 -8.69 -12.82 6.57
N LYS A 586 -9.90 -13.37 6.45
CA LYS A 586 -10.92 -12.95 5.48
C LYS A 586 -11.29 -11.46 5.53
N ASP A 587 -11.15 -10.83 6.69
CA ASP A 587 -11.50 -9.42 6.93
C ASP A 587 -10.29 -8.47 6.80
N SER A 588 -9.11 -9.01 6.46
CA SER A 588 -7.83 -8.29 6.29
C SER A 588 -7.32 -8.38 4.85
N ALA A 589 -6.53 -7.40 4.40
CA ALA A 589 -5.73 -7.55 3.19
C ALA A 589 -4.55 -8.49 3.48
N PHE A 590 -4.50 -9.67 2.85
CA PHE A 590 -3.49 -10.68 3.17
C PHE A 590 -2.60 -11.08 1.99
N PHE A 591 -1.38 -11.53 2.32
CA PHE A 591 -0.48 -12.27 1.44
C PHE A 591 -0.25 -13.65 2.05
N LEU A 592 -0.86 -14.69 1.50
CA LEU A 592 -0.78 -16.04 2.03
C LEU A 592 0.10 -16.90 1.12
N ALA A 593 1.31 -17.22 1.58
CA ALA A 593 2.27 -18.05 0.86
C ALA A 593 2.12 -19.52 1.27
N VAL A 594 1.77 -20.40 0.33
CA VAL A 594 1.55 -21.83 0.56
C VAL A 594 2.54 -22.64 -0.29
N GLY A 595 3.49 -23.29 0.36
CA GLY A 595 4.57 -24.02 -0.30
C GLY A 595 4.42 -25.54 -0.18
N PHE A 596 4.11 -26.21 -1.28
CA PHE A 596 4.05 -27.67 -1.35
C PHE A 596 5.40 -28.29 -1.70
N VAL A 597 5.71 -29.43 -1.07
CA VAL A 597 6.99 -30.14 -1.22
C VAL A 597 6.93 -31.16 -2.34
N LYS A 598 5.80 -31.83 -2.57
CA LYS A 598 5.68 -32.71 -3.74
C LYS A 598 5.55 -31.87 -5.02
N PRO A 599 6.03 -32.37 -6.17
CA PRO A 599 6.59 -33.70 -6.41
C PRO A 599 8.09 -33.88 -6.11
N HIS A 600 8.78 -33.05 -5.32
CA HIS A 600 10.18 -33.32 -4.94
C HIS A 600 10.38 -34.72 -4.32
N LEU A 601 11.51 -35.36 -4.65
CA LEU A 601 11.90 -36.69 -4.14
C LEU A 601 11.86 -36.77 -2.60
N PRO A 602 11.53 -37.94 -2.02
CA PRO A 602 11.02 -39.14 -2.69
C PRO A 602 9.58 -38.94 -3.17
N PHE A 603 9.17 -39.61 -4.24
CA PHE A 603 7.81 -39.51 -4.78
C PHE A 603 6.83 -40.33 -3.93
N VAL A 604 6.17 -39.67 -2.98
CA VAL A 604 5.27 -40.31 -2.01
C VAL A 604 3.87 -39.73 -2.17
N ALA A 605 2.90 -40.61 -2.37
CA ALA A 605 1.47 -40.26 -2.46
C ALA A 605 0.60 -41.45 -2.00
N PRO A 606 -0.64 -41.20 -1.54
CA PRO A 606 -1.59 -42.25 -1.17
C PRO A 606 -2.03 -43.06 -2.38
N LYS A 607 -2.37 -44.34 -2.16
CA LYS A 607 -2.79 -45.28 -3.22
C LYS A 607 -3.80 -44.73 -4.22
N LYS A 608 -4.80 -43.99 -3.75
CA LYS A 608 -5.85 -43.41 -4.62
C LYS A 608 -5.32 -42.53 -5.76
N TYR A 609 -4.14 -41.93 -5.62
CA TYR A 609 -3.50 -41.13 -6.67
C TYR A 609 -2.63 -41.96 -7.61
N TRP A 610 -2.05 -43.06 -7.12
CA TRP A 610 -1.37 -44.02 -7.97
C TRP A 610 -2.37 -44.72 -8.90
N ASP A 611 -3.53 -45.09 -8.37
CA ASP A 611 -4.60 -45.77 -9.09
C ASP A 611 -5.22 -44.93 -10.23
N LEU A 612 -4.94 -43.63 -10.30
CA LEU A 612 -5.35 -42.76 -11.42
C LEU A 612 -4.59 -43.08 -12.72
N TYR A 613 -3.46 -43.78 -12.61
CA TYR A 613 -2.55 -44.04 -13.72
C TYR A 613 -2.34 -45.53 -13.90
N ASP A 614 -2.60 -46.01 -15.11
CA ASP A 614 -2.28 -47.37 -15.52
C ASP A 614 -0.75 -47.46 -15.79
N PRO A 615 0.02 -48.19 -14.97
CA PRO A 615 1.48 -48.27 -15.11
C PRO A 615 1.93 -48.86 -16.45
N THR A 616 1.05 -49.63 -17.13
CA THR A 616 1.36 -50.21 -18.44
C THR A 616 1.34 -49.17 -19.57
N LYS A 617 0.65 -48.04 -19.37
CA LYS A 617 0.54 -46.92 -20.33
C LYS A 617 1.59 -45.83 -20.11
N ILE A 618 2.44 -45.97 -19.10
CA ILE A 618 3.49 -45.00 -18.82
C ILE A 618 4.61 -45.15 -19.84
N GLU A 619 4.82 -44.10 -20.63
CA GLU A 619 5.88 -44.01 -21.62
C GLU A 619 7.18 -43.51 -20.98
N ILE A 620 8.28 -44.19 -21.29
CA ILE A 620 9.62 -43.76 -20.85
C ILE A 620 10.20 -42.84 -21.92
N PRO A 621 10.66 -41.62 -21.55
CA PRO A 621 11.35 -40.74 -22.49
C PRO A 621 12.57 -41.39 -23.14
N LYS A 622 12.94 -40.91 -24.33
CA LYS A 622 14.18 -41.36 -25.00
C LYS A 622 15.39 -41.04 -24.13
N ARG A 623 16.24 -42.06 -23.91
CA ARG A 623 17.50 -41.93 -23.15
C ARG A 623 18.64 -41.25 -23.93
N GLN A 624 18.41 -40.88 -25.19
CA GLN A 624 19.42 -40.33 -26.06
C GLN A 624 19.71 -38.87 -25.72
N VAL A 625 20.96 -38.55 -25.37
CA VAL A 625 21.45 -37.17 -25.20
C VAL A 625 21.55 -36.45 -26.55
N PRO A 626 21.47 -35.11 -26.60
CA PRO A 626 21.65 -34.38 -27.84
C PRO A 626 23.02 -34.66 -28.47
N LYS A 627 23.06 -34.93 -29.77
CA LYS A 627 24.33 -35.11 -30.49
C LYS A 627 25.20 -33.85 -30.36
N ASN A 628 26.49 -34.02 -30.06
CA ASN A 628 27.48 -32.94 -29.85
C ASN A 628 27.18 -32.02 -28.63
N MET A 629 26.40 -32.49 -27.66
CA MET A 629 26.27 -31.85 -26.35
C MET A 629 27.62 -31.91 -25.61
N PRO A 630 28.08 -30.84 -24.94
CA PRO A 630 29.26 -30.89 -24.09
C PRO A 630 28.97 -31.70 -22.82
N ASP A 631 29.94 -32.50 -22.35
CA ASP A 631 29.78 -33.41 -21.20
C ASP A 631 29.30 -32.70 -19.93
N LEU A 632 29.71 -31.44 -19.75
CA LEU A 632 29.35 -30.62 -18.60
C LEU A 632 27.89 -30.12 -18.61
N ALA A 633 27.14 -30.27 -19.71
CA ALA A 633 25.75 -29.80 -19.77
C ALA A 633 24.80 -30.65 -18.90
N LEU A 634 25.00 -31.97 -18.87
CA LEU A 634 24.10 -32.91 -18.20
C LEU A 634 24.61 -33.31 -16.80
N HIS A 635 23.74 -33.21 -15.81
CA HIS A 635 24.01 -33.58 -14.42
C HIS A 635 23.82 -35.09 -14.18
N GLN A 636 24.60 -35.70 -13.29
CA GLN A 636 24.60 -37.15 -13.00
C GLN A 636 23.56 -37.58 -11.96
N PHE A 637 22.51 -36.77 -11.78
CA PHE A 637 21.38 -36.97 -10.84
C PHE A 637 21.81 -37.54 -9.46
N GLY A 638 22.92 -37.04 -8.90
CA GLY A 638 23.44 -37.45 -7.59
C GLY A 638 22.44 -37.35 -6.43
N GLU A 639 21.40 -36.53 -6.57
CA GLU A 639 20.25 -36.48 -5.66
C GLU A 639 19.49 -37.82 -5.60
N LEU A 640 19.05 -38.33 -6.77
CA LEU A 640 18.32 -39.60 -6.86
C LEU A 640 19.21 -40.79 -6.50
N ARG A 641 20.51 -40.71 -6.79
CA ARG A 641 21.52 -41.76 -6.54
C ARG A 641 21.74 -42.10 -5.07
N LYS A 642 21.23 -41.26 -4.16
CA LYS A 642 21.29 -41.51 -2.71
C LYS A 642 20.20 -42.47 -2.21
N TYR A 643 19.15 -42.70 -2.99
CA TYR A 643 18.04 -43.56 -2.60
C TYR A 643 18.35 -45.06 -2.79
N HIS A 644 17.65 -45.90 -2.06
CA HIS A 644 17.73 -47.35 -2.14
C HIS A 644 17.29 -47.85 -3.52
N GLY A 645 17.92 -48.91 -4.02
CA GLY A 645 17.58 -49.53 -5.31
C GLY A 645 18.05 -48.74 -6.54
N ILE A 646 18.64 -47.56 -6.34
CA ILE A 646 19.14 -46.73 -7.43
C ILE A 646 20.64 -47.06 -7.69
N PRO A 647 21.04 -47.44 -8.93
CA PRO A 647 22.43 -47.78 -9.25
C PRO A 647 23.33 -46.56 -9.05
N ALA A 648 24.62 -46.72 -8.72
CA ALA A 648 25.50 -45.58 -8.41
C ALA A 648 25.85 -44.69 -9.63
N SER A 649 25.77 -45.23 -10.85
CA SER A 649 26.10 -44.54 -12.11
C SER A 649 25.33 -45.15 -13.29
N GLY A 650 25.42 -44.52 -14.47
CA GLY A 650 24.76 -44.99 -15.70
C GLY A 650 23.26 -44.67 -15.77
N PRO A 651 22.55 -45.13 -16.82
CA PRO A 651 21.10 -44.95 -16.94
C PRO A 651 20.31 -45.86 -15.99
N LEU A 652 19.04 -45.54 -15.74
CA LEU A 652 18.09 -46.41 -15.03
C LEU A 652 17.45 -47.42 -15.99
N ASP A 653 17.13 -48.62 -15.50
CA ASP A 653 16.34 -49.62 -16.21
C ASP A 653 14.87 -49.17 -16.39
N ASP A 654 14.13 -49.89 -17.24
CA ASP A 654 12.75 -49.51 -17.62
C ASP A 654 11.76 -49.60 -16.46
N GLU A 655 11.90 -50.62 -15.61
CA GLU A 655 11.01 -50.83 -14.46
C GLU A 655 11.16 -49.71 -13.44
N THR A 656 12.41 -49.44 -13.04
CA THR A 656 12.75 -48.33 -12.14
C THR A 656 12.27 -47.00 -12.72
N SER A 657 12.46 -46.77 -14.02
CA SER A 657 12.04 -45.53 -14.68
C SER A 657 10.52 -45.36 -14.66
N LYS A 658 9.76 -46.40 -14.99
CA LYS A 658 8.29 -46.36 -14.95
C LYS A 658 7.76 -46.11 -13.54
N ASN A 659 8.34 -46.76 -12.53
CA ASN A 659 7.91 -46.57 -11.14
C ASN A 659 8.17 -45.14 -10.65
N LEU A 660 9.31 -44.54 -11.03
CA LEU A 660 9.58 -43.13 -10.74
C LEU A 660 8.60 -42.18 -11.42
N ILE A 661 8.31 -42.40 -12.72
CA ILE A 661 7.34 -41.59 -13.46
C ILE A 661 5.95 -41.72 -12.84
N HIS A 662 5.52 -42.94 -12.51
CA HIS A 662 4.23 -43.21 -11.86
C HIS A 662 4.13 -42.49 -10.52
N GLY A 663 5.19 -42.55 -9.70
CA GLY A 663 5.24 -41.84 -8.43
C GLY A 663 5.18 -40.33 -8.59
N TYR A 664 5.88 -39.77 -9.59
CA TYR A 664 5.80 -38.34 -9.91
C TYR A 664 4.36 -37.95 -10.31
N TYR A 665 3.72 -38.74 -11.17
CA TYR A 665 2.34 -38.50 -11.61
C TYR A 665 1.35 -38.53 -10.43
N ALA A 666 1.47 -39.53 -9.56
CA ALA A 666 0.65 -39.64 -8.35
C ALA A 666 0.87 -38.44 -7.40
N ALA A 667 2.13 -38.02 -7.22
CA ALA A 667 2.48 -36.88 -6.38
C ALA A 667 1.92 -35.56 -6.92
N VAL A 668 1.96 -35.33 -8.24
CA VAL A 668 1.35 -34.15 -8.88
C VAL A 668 -0.17 -34.16 -8.71
N SER A 669 -0.85 -35.29 -8.90
CA SER A 669 -2.30 -35.41 -8.67
C SER A 669 -2.70 -35.16 -7.21
N MET A 670 -1.86 -35.55 -6.25
CA MET A 670 -2.09 -35.23 -4.84
C MET A 670 -2.02 -33.72 -4.59
N ILE A 671 -1.02 -33.04 -5.15
CA ILE A 671 -0.90 -31.58 -5.04
C ILE A 671 -2.05 -30.87 -5.74
N ASP A 672 -2.50 -31.35 -6.90
CA ASP A 672 -3.70 -30.84 -7.56
C ASP A 672 -4.90 -30.82 -6.59
N ALA A 673 -5.17 -31.93 -5.91
CA ALA A 673 -6.24 -32.00 -4.91
C ALA A 673 -6.03 -31.01 -3.74
N GLN A 674 -4.78 -30.78 -3.32
CA GLN A 674 -4.47 -29.82 -2.26
C GLN A 674 -4.69 -28.36 -2.70
N VAL A 675 -4.35 -28.04 -3.96
CA VAL A 675 -4.68 -26.73 -4.57
C VAL A 675 -6.19 -26.55 -4.63
N GLY A 676 -6.94 -27.61 -4.95
CA GLY A 676 -8.40 -27.60 -4.93
C GLY A 676 -8.98 -27.10 -3.61
N LYS A 677 -8.49 -27.63 -2.48
CA LYS A 677 -8.92 -27.19 -1.13
C LYS A 677 -8.68 -25.70 -0.87
N LEU A 678 -7.60 -25.12 -1.42
CA LEU A 678 -7.33 -23.69 -1.26
C LEU A 678 -8.31 -22.84 -2.06
N LEU A 679 -8.62 -23.25 -3.29
CA LEU A 679 -9.58 -22.56 -4.15
C LEU A 679 -10.99 -22.64 -3.55
N ASP A 680 -11.40 -23.82 -3.07
CA ASP A 680 -12.68 -24.02 -2.40
C ASP A 680 -12.79 -23.12 -1.16
N ALA A 681 -11.73 -23.00 -0.36
CA ALA A 681 -11.72 -22.12 0.80
C ALA A 681 -11.86 -20.63 0.44
N LEU A 682 -11.33 -20.18 -0.71
CA LEU A 682 -11.57 -18.81 -1.19
C LEU A 682 -13.03 -18.61 -1.58
N GLU A 683 -13.63 -19.59 -2.27
CA GLU A 683 -15.04 -19.56 -2.68
C GLU A 683 -15.98 -19.55 -1.46
N GLU A 684 -15.79 -20.48 -0.53
CA GLU A 684 -16.59 -20.62 0.71
C GLU A 684 -16.56 -19.38 1.61
N ASN A 685 -15.47 -18.59 1.56
CA ASN A 685 -15.30 -17.38 2.36
C ASN A 685 -15.60 -16.08 1.57
N ASN A 686 -16.14 -16.17 0.35
CA ASN A 686 -16.43 -15.04 -0.54
C ASN A 686 -15.20 -14.16 -0.86
N LEU A 687 -14.03 -14.78 -1.01
CA LEU A 687 -12.77 -14.10 -1.26
C LEU A 687 -12.33 -14.17 -2.73
N THR A 688 -12.96 -15.01 -3.55
CA THR A 688 -12.61 -15.24 -4.96
C THR A 688 -12.51 -13.95 -5.77
N GLU A 689 -13.49 -13.05 -5.65
CA GLU A 689 -13.54 -11.81 -6.46
C GLU A 689 -12.52 -10.74 -6.03
N ASN A 690 -11.81 -10.95 -4.91
CA ASN A 690 -10.80 -10.02 -4.38
C ASN A 690 -9.43 -10.69 -4.18
N THR A 691 -9.21 -11.92 -4.65
CA THR A 691 -7.95 -12.64 -4.40
C THR A 691 -7.22 -12.96 -5.70
N ILE A 692 -6.02 -12.43 -5.86
CA ILE A 692 -5.08 -12.85 -6.91
C ILE A 692 -4.49 -14.19 -6.51
N VAL A 693 -4.55 -15.19 -7.39
CA VAL A 693 -3.91 -16.49 -7.18
C VAL A 693 -2.72 -16.62 -8.12
N VAL A 694 -1.53 -16.85 -7.56
CA VAL A 694 -0.33 -17.18 -8.32
C VAL A 694 0.10 -18.59 -7.96
N LEU A 695 0.25 -19.46 -8.95
CA LEU A 695 0.85 -20.79 -8.76
C LEU A 695 2.08 -20.93 -9.65
N TRP A 696 3.19 -21.37 -9.07
CA TRP A 696 4.43 -21.57 -9.81
C TRP A 696 5.18 -22.83 -9.33
N GLY A 697 5.82 -23.52 -10.28
CA GLY A 697 6.82 -24.55 -9.98
C GLY A 697 8.20 -23.92 -9.82
N ASP A 698 8.96 -24.20 -8.77
CA ASP A 698 10.21 -23.45 -8.54
C ASP A 698 11.31 -23.70 -9.57
N HIS A 699 11.26 -24.85 -10.24
CA HIS A 699 11.96 -25.15 -11.48
C HIS A 699 11.34 -26.41 -12.12
N GLY A 700 11.80 -26.76 -13.32
CA GLY A 700 11.37 -27.96 -14.02
C GLY A 700 12.02 -29.24 -13.48
N TRP A 701 11.88 -30.34 -14.23
CA TRP A 701 12.32 -31.68 -13.82
C TRP A 701 12.44 -32.65 -15.00
N LYS A 702 13.47 -33.51 -15.00
CA LYS A 702 13.65 -34.63 -15.94
C LYS A 702 13.10 -35.93 -15.35
N LEU A 703 12.28 -36.64 -16.13
CA LEU A 703 11.71 -37.95 -15.78
C LEU A 703 12.29 -39.11 -16.61
N GLY A 704 13.61 -39.09 -16.84
CA GLY A 704 14.29 -40.01 -17.74
C GLY A 704 14.67 -39.38 -19.09
N ASP A 705 14.26 -38.13 -19.33
CA ASP A 705 14.65 -37.34 -20.49
C ASP A 705 16.18 -37.28 -20.61
N TYR A 706 16.73 -37.61 -21.78
CA TYR A 706 18.18 -37.75 -22.00
C TYR A 706 18.86 -38.83 -21.16
N GLY A 707 18.08 -39.77 -20.60
CA GLY A 707 18.55 -40.70 -19.57
C GLY A 707 18.82 -40.04 -18.22
N GLY A 708 18.50 -38.74 -18.11
CA GLY A 708 18.70 -37.90 -16.95
C GLY A 708 17.48 -37.87 -16.03
N TRP A 709 17.74 -37.52 -14.78
CA TRP A 709 16.73 -37.35 -13.73
C TRP A 709 16.99 -36.05 -12.98
N CYS A 710 16.04 -35.66 -12.13
CA CYS A 710 16.14 -34.48 -11.29
C CYS A 710 16.23 -33.17 -12.12
N LYS A 711 16.86 -32.16 -11.53
CA LYS A 711 17.07 -30.82 -12.09
C LYS A 711 18.55 -30.60 -12.43
N HIS A 712 19.09 -29.43 -12.11
CA HIS A 712 20.52 -29.11 -12.09
C HIS A 712 21.19 -28.84 -13.46
N THR A 713 20.44 -28.44 -14.48
CA THR A 713 20.99 -28.08 -15.80
C THR A 713 20.37 -26.79 -16.35
N ASN A 714 20.90 -26.31 -17.47
CA ASN A 714 20.31 -25.23 -18.25
C ASN A 714 19.34 -25.73 -19.35
N PHE A 715 19.00 -27.03 -19.39
CA PHE A 715 18.06 -27.54 -20.39
C PHE A 715 16.66 -26.94 -20.24
N GLU A 716 15.90 -26.96 -21.34
CA GLU A 716 14.52 -26.48 -21.37
C GLU A 716 13.66 -27.12 -20.28
N MET A 717 13.80 -28.43 -20.08
CA MET A 717 12.97 -29.19 -19.14
C MET A 717 13.26 -28.90 -17.66
N ASP A 718 14.44 -28.39 -17.34
CA ASP A 718 14.83 -28.03 -15.98
C ASP A 718 14.55 -26.57 -15.66
N THR A 719 14.63 -25.70 -16.68
CA THR A 719 14.46 -24.25 -16.49
C THR A 719 13.02 -23.80 -16.69
N ASN A 720 12.24 -24.48 -17.53
CA ASN A 720 10.83 -24.19 -17.75
C ASN A 720 9.96 -24.88 -16.70
N ALA A 721 9.13 -24.10 -16.04
CA ALA A 721 8.18 -24.58 -15.03
C ALA A 721 6.83 -23.88 -15.21
N PRO A 722 5.72 -24.47 -14.72
CA PRO A 722 4.41 -23.90 -14.90
C PRO A 722 4.25 -22.62 -14.09
N LEU A 723 3.57 -21.64 -14.68
CA LEU A 723 3.14 -20.40 -14.03
C LEU A 723 1.68 -20.14 -14.38
N PHE A 724 0.86 -20.00 -13.35
CA PHE A 724 -0.54 -19.61 -13.41
C PHE A 724 -0.68 -18.27 -12.69
N ILE A 725 -1.40 -17.34 -13.31
CA ILE A 725 -1.79 -16.08 -12.66
C ILE A 725 -3.29 -15.89 -12.91
N SER A 726 -4.09 -15.98 -11.85
CA SER A 726 -5.51 -15.65 -11.86
C SER A 726 -5.72 -14.31 -11.18
N VAL A 727 -6.27 -13.37 -11.94
CA VAL A 727 -6.64 -12.03 -11.48
C VAL A 727 -8.15 -11.90 -11.64
N PRO A 728 -8.95 -11.79 -10.57
CA PRO A 728 -10.41 -11.93 -10.66
C PRO A 728 -11.10 -10.95 -11.61
N TRP A 729 -10.53 -9.75 -11.75
CA TRP A 729 -11.03 -8.65 -12.57
C TRP A 729 -10.41 -8.58 -13.98
N MET A 730 -9.67 -9.60 -14.40
CA MET A 730 -9.11 -9.71 -15.77
C MET A 730 -9.72 -10.89 -16.52
N ASP A 731 -9.43 -10.98 -17.82
CA ASP A 731 -9.87 -12.07 -18.67
C ASP A 731 -9.33 -13.42 -18.18
N LYS A 732 -10.17 -14.45 -18.29
CA LYS A 732 -9.96 -15.78 -17.70
C LYS A 732 -9.86 -16.84 -18.79
N GLY A 733 -9.21 -17.96 -18.50
CA GLY A 733 -9.07 -19.09 -19.43
C GLY A 733 -8.07 -18.84 -20.56
N LEU A 734 -7.15 -17.90 -20.35
CA LEU A 734 -6.18 -17.49 -21.37
C LEU A 734 -4.89 -18.32 -21.30
N LYS A 735 -4.17 -18.34 -22.42
CA LYS A 735 -2.84 -18.93 -22.53
C LYS A 735 -1.93 -17.97 -23.27
N THR A 736 -0.67 -17.89 -22.84
CA THR A 736 0.34 -17.10 -23.55
C THR A 736 1.64 -17.88 -23.75
N LYS A 737 2.27 -17.61 -24.90
CA LYS A 737 3.61 -18.06 -25.27
C LYS A 737 4.67 -16.96 -25.08
N SER A 738 4.28 -15.79 -24.57
CA SER A 738 5.20 -14.74 -24.19
C SER A 738 6.14 -15.25 -23.11
N LEU A 739 7.42 -14.87 -23.23
CA LEU A 739 8.44 -15.28 -22.28
C LEU A 739 8.21 -14.59 -20.94
N ALA A 740 8.13 -15.39 -19.88
CA ALA A 740 8.07 -14.93 -18.51
C ALA A 740 9.26 -15.48 -17.70
N GLU A 741 9.74 -14.70 -16.76
CA GLU A 741 10.75 -15.08 -15.80
C GLU A 741 10.17 -15.03 -14.39
N PHE A 742 10.58 -15.90 -13.48
CA PHE A 742 10.05 -15.84 -12.11
C PHE A 742 10.37 -14.54 -11.38
N VAL A 743 11.48 -13.89 -11.72
CA VAL A 743 11.80 -12.54 -11.23
C VAL A 743 10.75 -11.48 -11.62
N ASP A 744 9.94 -11.74 -12.65
CA ASP A 744 8.86 -10.85 -13.11
C ASP A 744 7.63 -10.87 -12.21
N ILE A 745 7.47 -11.91 -11.38
CA ILE A 745 6.28 -12.08 -10.53
C ILE A 745 6.20 -10.97 -9.49
N TYR A 746 7.33 -10.56 -8.91
CA TYR A 746 7.37 -9.49 -7.91
C TYR A 746 6.87 -8.15 -8.46
N PRO A 747 7.45 -7.55 -9.53
CA PRO A 747 6.94 -6.30 -10.09
C PRO A 747 5.50 -6.42 -10.61
N THR A 748 5.09 -7.62 -11.07
CA THR A 748 3.70 -7.90 -11.49
C THR A 748 2.72 -7.76 -10.33
N LEU A 749 3.03 -8.37 -9.17
CA LEU A 749 2.17 -8.30 -7.99
C LEU A 749 2.10 -6.88 -7.40
N CYS A 750 3.20 -6.10 -7.45
CA CYS A 750 3.16 -4.69 -7.11
C CYS A 750 2.14 -3.92 -7.96
N ASP A 751 2.16 -4.10 -9.29
CA ASP A 751 1.23 -3.40 -10.18
C ASP A 751 -0.23 -3.82 -9.98
N LEU A 752 -0.47 -5.12 -9.81
CA LEU A 752 -1.82 -5.65 -9.58
C LEU A 752 -2.41 -5.18 -8.24
N ALA A 753 -1.57 -5.04 -7.21
CA ALA A 753 -1.97 -4.55 -5.89
C ALA A 753 -1.98 -3.01 -5.77
N GLY A 754 -1.52 -2.28 -6.81
CA GLY A 754 -1.41 -0.83 -6.78
C GLY A 754 -0.32 -0.30 -5.85
N LEU A 755 0.76 -1.04 -5.68
CA LEU A 755 1.91 -0.70 -4.83
C LEU A 755 3.07 -0.15 -5.68
N GLU A 756 3.85 0.77 -5.12
CA GLU A 756 5.08 1.25 -5.75
C GLU A 756 6.14 0.14 -5.80
N LYS A 757 6.77 -0.06 -6.96
CA LYS A 757 7.81 -1.09 -7.12
C LYS A 757 9.09 -0.69 -6.40
N PRO A 758 9.73 -1.59 -5.63
CA PRO A 758 11.11 -1.38 -5.19
C PRO A 758 12.05 -1.10 -6.36
N ILE A 759 13.02 -0.21 -6.17
CA ILE A 759 13.93 0.24 -7.22
C ILE A 759 14.95 -0.83 -7.65
N HIS A 760 15.13 -1.89 -6.85
CA HIS A 760 16.15 -2.92 -7.06
C HIS A 760 15.69 -4.09 -7.94
N LEU A 761 14.41 -4.12 -8.34
CA LEU A 761 13.86 -5.26 -9.08
C LEU A 761 14.50 -5.41 -10.46
N GLU A 762 14.90 -6.63 -10.79
CA GLU A 762 15.51 -6.99 -12.09
C GLU A 762 14.54 -7.67 -13.06
N GLY A 763 13.28 -7.86 -12.64
CA GLY A 763 12.19 -8.35 -13.47
C GLY A 763 11.33 -7.23 -14.06
N GLN A 764 10.47 -7.59 -15.01
CA GLN A 764 9.49 -6.70 -15.63
C GLN A 764 8.07 -7.15 -15.30
N SER A 765 7.15 -6.21 -15.15
CA SER A 765 5.75 -6.55 -14.88
C SER A 765 5.09 -7.26 -16.06
N LEU A 766 4.41 -8.38 -15.79
CA LEU A 766 3.63 -9.16 -16.75
C LEU A 766 2.21 -8.63 -16.92
N VAL A 767 1.81 -7.55 -16.24
CA VAL A 767 0.47 -6.94 -16.41
C VAL A 767 0.12 -6.64 -17.87
N PRO A 768 1.04 -6.15 -18.73
CA PRO A 768 0.74 -6.01 -20.16
C PRO A 768 0.33 -7.34 -20.83
N VAL A 769 1.00 -8.45 -20.49
CA VAL A 769 0.67 -9.78 -21.01
C VAL A 769 -0.65 -10.29 -20.45
N LEU A 770 -0.93 -10.03 -19.17
CA LEU A 770 -2.21 -10.40 -18.53
C LEU A 770 -3.41 -9.69 -19.16
N LYS A 771 -3.20 -8.49 -19.73
CA LYS A 771 -4.23 -7.74 -20.46
C LYS A 771 -4.35 -8.17 -21.92
N ASP A 772 -3.23 -8.51 -22.56
CA ASP A 772 -3.19 -9.01 -23.92
C ASP A 772 -2.15 -10.14 -24.02
N PRO A 773 -2.59 -11.40 -24.17
CA PRO A 773 -1.68 -12.56 -24.16
C PRO A 773 -0.72 -12.59 -25.36
N GLN A 774 -0.88 -11.72 -26.36
CA GLN A 774 0.04 -11.58 -27.49
C GLN A 774 1.18 -10.58 -27.25
N VAL A 775 1.10 -9.78 -26.17
CA VAL A 775 2.14 -8.80 -25.85
C VAL A 775 3.40 -9.49 -25.34
N GLU A 776 4.55 -9.03 -25.82
CA GLU A 776 5.86 -9.46 -25.34
C GLU A 776 6.47 -8.39 -24.42
N VAL A 777 6.74 -8.77 -23.17
CA VAL A 777 7.50 -7.94 -22.21
C VAL A 777 8.98 -8.30 -22.24
N ASN A 778 9.30 -9.59 -22.32
CA ASN A 778 10.66 -10.09 -22.38
C ASN A 778 10.99 -10.62 -23.77
N LYS A 779 12.12 -10.19 -24.33
CA LYS A 779 12.67 -10.73 -25.59
C LYS A 779 13.41 -12.06 -25.39
N VAL A 780 13.94 -12.26 -24.18
CA VAL A 780 14.60 -13.50 -23.76
C VAL A 780 14.22 -13.80 -22.31
N ALA A 781 14.24 -15.08 -21.94
CA ALA A 781 14.31 -15.49 -20.55
C ALA A 781 15.74 -16.00 -20.24
N ILE A 782 16.28 -15.67 -19.06
CA ILE A 782 17.67 -15.96 -18.71
C ILE A 782 17.70 -16.97 -17.55
N SER A 783 18.48 -18.02 -17.74
CA SER A 783 18.82 -18.98 -16.69
C SER A 783 20.33 -19.10 -16.58
N GLN A 784 20.81 -19.52 -15.41
CA GLN A 784 22.22 -19.81 -15.19
C GLN A 784 22.41 -21.06 -14.34
N TYR A 785 23.55 -21.71 -14.49
CA TYR A 785 23.91 -22.85 -13.67
C TYR A 785 25.43 -23.00 -13.50
N PRO A 786 25.95 -23.14 -12.26
CA PRO A 786 27.38 -23.32 -12.01
C PRO A 786 27.86 -24.76 -12.24
N ARG A 787 29.12 -24.93 -12.67
CA ARG A 787 29.81 -26.22 -12.80
C ARG A 787 31.21 -26.15 -12.17
N GLY A 788 31.52 -27.16 -11.36
CA GLY A 788 32.83 -27.36 -10.73
C GLY A 788 33.57 -28.57 -11.28
N LYS A 789 34.47 -29.15 -10.48
CA LYS A 789 35.28 -30.31 -10.89
C LYS A 789 34.47 -31.60 -11.00
N SER A 790 33.37 -31.67 -10.25
CA SER A 790 32.36 -32.71 -10.34
C SER A 790 31.17 -32.23 -11.19
N LEU A 791 30.58 -33.14 -11.96
CA LEU A 791 29.31 -32.91 -12.67
C LEU A 791 28.12 -32.80 -11.71
N ASP A 792 28.23 -33.39 -10.52
CA ASP A 792 27.35 -33.12 -9.39
C ASP A 792 27.78 -31.86 -8.64
N TYR A 793 26.81 -31.18 -8.01
CA TYR A 793 26.97 -29.88 -7.34
C TYR A 793 28.29 -29.71 -6.54
N ASP A 794 29.05 -28.65 -6.85
CA ASP A 794 30.31 -28.29 -6.21
C ASP A 794 30.29 -26.82 -5.75
N ARG A 795 30.66 -26.57 -4.49
CA ARG A 795 30.75 -25.22 -3.89
C ARG A 795 31.84 -24.36 -4.55
N LYS A 796 32.83 -24.98 -5.20
CA LYS A 796 33.93 -24.29 -5.89
C LYS A 796 33.77 -24.45 -7.40
N SER A 797 32.70 -23.88 -7.93
CA SER A 797 32.45 -23.88 -9.37
C SER A 797 33.32 -22.83 -10.06
N GLU A 798 34.18 -23.28 -10.98
CA GLU A 798 35.07 -22.41 -11.78
C GLU A 798 34.37 -21.95 -13.09
N ILE A 799 33.29 -22.61 -13.48
CA ILE A 799 32.56 -22.40 -14.73
C ILE A 799 31.11 -21.97 -14.41
N MET A 800 30.61 -20.99 -15.15
CA MET A 800 29.20 -20.61 -15.16
C MET A 800 28.62 -20.83 -16.56
N GLY A 801 27.50 -21.52 -16.64
CA GLY A 801 26.69 -21.61 -17.84
C GLY A 801 25.58 -20.57 -17.80
N TYR A 802 25.65 -19.57 -18.68
CA TYR A 802 24.54 -18.65 -18.92
C TYR A 802 23.71 -19.13 -20.10
N SER A 803 22.40 -19.14 -19.97
CA SER A 803 21.47 -19.61 -20.98
C SER A 803 20.41 -18.56 -21.25
N ILE A 804 20.19 -18.23 -22.53
CA ILE A 804 19.05 -17.42 -22.96
C ILE A 804 18.08 -18.28 -23.76
N ARG A 805 16.79 -18.10 -23.49
CA ARG A 805 15.69 -18.69 -24.24
C ARG A 805 14.97 -17.59 -25.02
N THR A 806 14.98 -17.67 -26.34
CA THR A 806 14.17 -16.82 -27.24
C THR A 806 12.82 -17.49 -27.51
N GLU A 807 12.07 -17.08 -28.54
CA GLU A 807 10.87 -17.80 -28.98
C GLU A 807 11.18 -19.24 -29.41
N ASN A 808 12.25 -19.41 -30.23
CA ASN A 808 12.54 -20.68 -30.91
C ASN A 808 13.82 -21.36 -30.44
N TYR A 809 14.80 -20.61 -29.92
CA TYR A 809 16.11 -21.16 -29.57
C TYR A 809 16.41 -21.08 -28.09
N ARG A 810 17.19 -22.05 -27.59
CA ARG A 810 17.94 -21.96 -26.34
C ARG A 810 19.42 -21.94 -26.66
N PHE A 811 20.11 -20.90 -26.21
CA PHE A 811 21.53 -20.71 -26.40
C PHE A 811 22.23 -20.67 -25.05
N THR A 812 23.20 -21.55 -24.83
CA THR A 812 23.96 -21.64 -23.58
C THR A 812 25.45 -21.41 -23.85
N ARG A 813 26.06 -20.52 -23.08
CA ARG A 813 27.51 -20.28 -23.08
C ARG A 813 28.09 -20.64 -21.73
N TRP A 814 29.00 -21.61 -21.72
CA TRP A 814 29.77 -22.02 -20.57
C TRP A 814 31.10 -21.28 -20.59
N GLN A 815 31.38 -20.51 -19.55
CA GLN A 815 32.56 -19.65 -19.47
C GLN A 815 33.17 -19.71 -18.07
N LYS A 816 34.46 -19.41 -17.94
CA LYS A 816 35.07 -19.30 -16.61
C LYS A 816 34.51 -18.11 -15.85
N TYR A 817 34.29 -18.31 -14.55
CA TYR A 817 33.75 -17.27 -13.67
C TYR A 817 34.73 -16.10 -13.50
N GLU A 818 36.02 -16.39 -13.28
CA GLU A 818 37.08 -15.38 -13.08
C GLU A 818 37.51 -14.70 -14.39
N ASN A 819 37.34 -15.37 -15.54
CA ASN A 819 37.64 -14.82 -16.85
C ASN A 819 36.48 -15.09 -17.83
N PRO A 820 35.45 -14.21 -17.86
CA PRO A 820 34.30 -14.35 -18.75
C PRO A 820 34.62 -14.47 -20.24
N ASN A 821 35.79 -14.02 -20.69
CA ASN A 821 36.22 -14.13 -22.09
C ASN A 821 36.70 -15.54 -22.45
N GLU A 822 36.99 -16.38 -21.45
CA GLU A 822 37.37 -17.77 -21.66
C GLU A 822 36.13 -18.66 -21.72
N VAL A 823 35.62 -18.86 -22.94
CA VAL A 823 34.49 -19.74 -23.23
C VAL A 823 34.97 -21.19 -23.29
N VAL A 824 34.36 -22.04 -22.48
CA VAL A 824 34.64 -23.49 -22.37
C VAL A 824 33.81 -24.28 -23.38
N ALA A 825 32.52 -23.95 -23.51
CA ALA A 825 31.62 -24.64 -24.42
C ALA A 825 30.43 -23.76 -24.79
N VAL A 826 29.82 -24.06 -25.94
CA VAL A 826 28.61 -23.38 -26.43
C VAL A 826 27.60 -24.42 -26.88
N GLU A 827 26.32 -24.16 -26.61
CA GLU A 827 25.20 -24.98 -27.02
C GLU A 827 24.13 -24.13 -27.70
N LEU A 828 23.54 -24.66 -28.78
CA LEU A 828 22.37 -24.09 -29.44
C LEU A 828 21.36 -25.21 -29.73
N TYR A 829 20.17 -25.08 -29.17
CA TYR A 829 19.06 -26.02 -29.35
C TYR A 829 17.83 -25.32 -29.93
N ASP A 830 17.18 -25.96 -30.90
CA ASP A 830 15.90 -25.54 -31.47
C ASP A 830 14.75 -26.17 -30.68
N HIS A 831 13.91 -25.31 -30.10
CA HIS A 831 12.73 -25.63 -29.30
C HIS A 831 11.43 -25.13 -29.95
N SER A 832 11.43 -24.85 -31.25
CA SER A 832 10.23 -24.44 -31.99
C SER A 832 9.14 -25.54 -32.01
N LYS A 833 9.54 -26.82 -31.91
CA LYS A 833 8.63 -27.98 -31.98
C LYS A 833 8.60 -28.86 -30.73
N SER A 834 9.67 -28.90 -29.93
CA SER A 834 9.81 -29.85 -28.82
C SER A 834 10.65 -29.25 -27.69
N LYS A 835 10.35 -29.64 -26.44
CA LYS A 835 11.22 -29.36 -25.28
C LYS A 835 12.46 -30.25 -25.24
N VAL A 836 12.45 -31.36 -25.98
CA VAL A 836 13.56 -32.29 -26.11
C VAL A 836 14.30 -31.99 -27.42
N ALA A 837 15.52 -31.48 -27.30
CA ALA A 837 16.45 -31.29 -28.42
C ALA A 837 17.21 -32.57 -28.80
N GLU A 838 17.40 -32.81 -30.09
CA GLU A 838 18.10 -34.02 -30.60
C GLU A 838 19.59 -33.78 -30.92
N LYS A 839 19.98 -32.52 -31.17
CA LYS A 839 21.34 -32.15 -31.60
C LYS A 839 21.69 -30.75 -31.14
N ASN A 840 22.92 -30.57 -30.67
CA ASN A 840 23.56 -29.27 -30.51
C ASN A 840 23.94 -28.71 -31.89
N LEU A 841 23.34 -27.58 -32.25
CA LEU A 841 23.41 -26.98 -33.58
C LEU A 841 24.70 -26.17 -33.81
N THR A 842 25.58 -26.07 -32.82
CA THR A 842 26.83 -25.28 -32.92
C THR A 842 27.81 -25.78 -33.97
N SER A 843 27.73 -27.06 -34.35
CA SER A 843 28.58 -27.64 -35.38
C SER A 843 28.00 -27.52 -36.80
N ASP A 844 26.87 -26.84 -37.00
CA ASP A 844 26.20 -26.71 -38.29
C ASP A 844 26.39 -25.28 -38.81
N GLU A 845 27.11 -25.15 -39.93
CA GLU A 845 27.57 -23.87 -40.50
C GLU A 845 26.43 -22.87 -40.74
N LYS A 846 25.21 -23.35 -41.02
CA LYS A 846 24.05 -22.49 -41.24
C LYS A 846 23.63 -21.69 -40.01
N TYR A 847 24.06 -22.09 -38.80
CA TYR A 847 23.72 -21.40 -37.55
C TYR A 847 24.83 -20.49 -37.03
N VAL A 848 25.99 -20.36 -37.71
CA VAL A 848 27.09 -19.48 -37.24
C VAL A 848 26.61 -18.05 -37.01
N GLY A 849 25.90 -17.46 -37.98
CA GLY A 849 25.34 -16.11 -37.82
C GLY A 849 24.32 -16.01 -36.68
N LYS A 850 23.51 -17.05 -36.47
CA LYS A 850 22.53 -17.10 -35.36
C LYS A 850 23.23 -17.20 -34.00
N ILE A 851 24.33 -17.96 -33.91
CA ILE A 851 25.13 -18.08 -32.69
C ILE A 851 25.76 -16.74 -32.34
N GLU A 852 26.35 -16.03 -33.30
CA GLU A 852 26.91 -14.70 -33.07
C GLU A 852 25.85 -13.69 -32.62
N GLU A 853 24.67 -13.71 -33.23
CA GLU A 853 23.52 -12.89 -32.84
C GLU A 853 23.09 -13.17 -31.40
N LEU A 854 22.88 -14.45 -31.05
CA LEU A 854 22.45 -14.85 -29.71
C LEU A 854 23.52 -14.59 -28.66
N ASN A 855 24.80 -14.72 -29.01
CA ASN A 855 25.91 -14.37 -28.12
C ASN A 855 25.93 -12.86 -27.80
N LYS A 856 25.79 -12.01 -28.82
CA LYS A 856 25.66 -10.55 -28.63
C LYS A 856 24.41 -10.17 -27.83
N LEU A 857 23.30 -10.86 -28.09
CA LEU A 857 22.06 -10.67 -27.33
C LEU A 857 22.24 -11.06 -25.86
N MET A 858 22.87 -12.20 -25.58
CA MET A 858 23.20 -12.62 -24.21
C MET A 858 24.06 -11.57 -23.50
N ASP A 859 25.12 -11.07 -24.13
CA ASP A 859 26.00 -10.06 -23.53
C ASP A 859 25.25 -8.75 -23.22
N LYS A 860 24.37 -8.33 -24.13
CA LYS A 860 23.51 -7.16 -23.93
C LYS A 860 22.55 -7.36 -22.75
N GLU A 861 21.88 -8.51 -22.68
CA GLU A 861 20.86 -8.79 -21.68
C GLU A 861 21.48 -8.99 -20.29
N LEU A 862 22.59 -9.74 -20.19
CA LEU A 862 23.37 -9.85 -18.94
C LEU A 862 23.97 -8.50 -18.51
N GLY A 863 24.35 -7.65 -19.47
CA GLY A 863 24.91 -6.32 -19.21
C GLY A 863 23.96 -5.37 -18.49
N LYS A 864 22.63 -5.53 -18.67
CA LYS A 864 21.61 -4.71 -17.97
C LYS A 864 21.70 -4.83 -16.45
N TYR A 865 22.12 -5.98 -15.95
CA TYR A 865 22.10 -6.32 -14.53
C TYR A 865 23.47 -6.17 -13.84
N LYS A 866 24.54 -5.88 -14.60
CA LYS A 866 25.90 -5.67 -14.06
C LYS A 866 26.09 -4.30 -13.39
N ILE A 867 25.18 -3.34 -13.58
CA ILE A 867 25.33 -1.93 -13.17
C ILE A 867 25.14 -1.74 -11.64
N LEU A 868 24.66 -2.73 -10.90
CA LEU A 868 24.46 -2.63 -9.45
C LEU A 868 25.67 -3.03 -8.59
N LYS A 869 26.79 -3.48 -9.18
CA LYS A 869 28.00 -3.85 -8.43
C LYS A 869 28.96 -2.67 -8.15
N SER A 870 28.68 -1.46 -8.62
CA SER A 870 29.59 -0.31 -8.54
C SER A 870 29.06 0.89 -7.73
N LYS A 871 28.15 0.68 -6.78
CA LYS A 871 27.80 1.70 -5.77
C LYS A 871 27.86 1.11 -4.38
#